data_AF-A0A935DLX4-F1
#
_entry.id   AF-A0A935DLX4-F1
#
_cell.length_a   1.000
_cell.length_b   1.000
_cell.length_c   1.000
_cell.angle_alpha   90.00
_cell.angle_beta   90.00
_cell.angle_gamma   90.00
#
_symmetry.space_group_name_H-M   'P 1'
#
loop_
_entity.id
_entity.type
_entity.pdbx_description
1 polymer ?
#
loop_
_entity_poly.entity_id
_entity_poly.type
_entity_poly.pdbx_seq_one_letter_code
_entity_poly.pdbx_strand_id
1 'polypeptide(L)'
;MLLDASASLEGARARMARAHGAMAEATRALEGVLRTLRDRSDREDLLKFQAKEIDALKLVPGVEEQWAAEREKLRHASKLADGTTAAEETLYSRDGAVLDELGAVVDGLTKLAQVDPTLGGPLELVSQARTLVQEAARELGRYGRAVRADPERLAELEELMQSLSRVKRKYGSTVEEVLAFRAKVGVELSTLEQGEGKIAELEAAVEVARARAQSEARALSEARRAAAVRLGAAISRELETLGMGGARVVVDVAHASPGGAELVVDGARLTAAGMDRVEFLIAPNRGEEPRPLRKVASGGELSRALLAIKRVLTDVGPRTFYVFDEVDAGVGGAVAEVIGQKIKQVAGRHQVLCITHLPQIAVYGDRHFVVSKREVGERTASLARCTLRRVNDPRKRLDELVDRLGIRPSADPQVDAEVAAWIASPGLDDGLDDETAVPYVTIDNEDSRDLDQALHVTREGDSFTLRYALADASYYARPGTALWRRALAMGSSYYLPGFAIPMLPEALSEGIVSLNPAVLRRAVVFTLRVDAEGRCVEARVHRARIFSRAKLSYEGVQRWFDAGCTGDPRCDAPEVSESLLAFAALGTLRIAEAATRGVLPLQRYEAEVDLDPNDPRRLMAVARDRNDVERWNEQISLLCNMEGAKMLQSLGHSDDDVQAVYRVHLPPLDVRLAELEEILRALAERRGLEDRWRWRRGRHDLAAWMGGLPGGELTARLSQAVQRQVRYTYRASEFQARSGPHHALGVDGYSRMSAPMREAVGVFSHKELLEGLKLVAPRSREEDLVTREAVIATANEARRRQGEIDNAVDLLVLEQLLGDDLAMEPARRPWRSGTVVGVRPSRVYVALDECAVDLKVYVVDLESIYGTAYREDHRVALLPEATDRGAPTFVMGDPVEAQAERWESGRSRFVIHLRPAQAKG
;
A
#
# COMPACT_ATOMS: atom_id res chain seq x y z
N MET A 1 0.64 -27.51 -21.02
CA MET A 1 0.14 -26.23 -20.45
C MET A 1 -1.35 -26.03 -20.69
N LEU A 2 -1.85 -25.88 -21.93
CA LEU A 2 -3.30 -25.71 -22.17
C LEU A 2 -4.13 -26.92 -21.69
N LEU A 3 -3.67 -28.13 -22.00
CA LEU A 3 -4.30 -29.36 -21.52
C LEU A 3 -4.29 -29.45 -19.99
N ASP A 4 -3.16 -29.13 -19.36
CA ASP A 4 -3.03 -29.17 -17.89
C ASP A 4 -4.04 -28.22 -17.23
N ALA A 5 -4.13 -27.01 -17.76
CA ALA A 5 -4.98 -25.98 -17.19
C ALA A 5 -6.47 -26.25 -17.43
N SER A 6 -6.84 -26.92 -18.53
CA SER A 6 -8.23 -27.33 -18.79
C SER A 6 -8.77 -28.38 -17.80
N ALA A 7 -7.88 -29.06 -17.08
CA ALA A 7 -8.21 -30.12 -16.14
C ALA A 7 -7.64 -29.86 -14.73
N SER A 8 -7.25 -28.61 -14.44
CA SER A 8 -6.69 -28.18 -13.15
C SER A 8 -5.50 -29.02 -12.67
N LEU A 9 -4.62 -29.44 -13.59
CA LEU A 9 -3.46 -30.28 -13.32
C LEU A 9 -2.21 -29.47 -12.93
N GLU A 10 -2.33 -28.17 -12.65
CA GLU A 10 -1.22 -27.32 -12.22
C GLU A 10 -0.58 -27.83 -10.93
N GLY A 11 -1.39 -28.32 -9.99
CA GLY A 11 -0.89 -28.92 -8.75
C GLY A 11 -0.04 -30.17 -9.01
N ALA A 12 -0.48 -31.05 -9.91
CA ALA A 12 0.27 -32.26 -10.30
C ALA A 12 1.55 -31.89 -11.06
N ARG A 13 1.48 -30.93 -11.98
CA ARG A 13 2.65 -30.40 -12.68
C ARG A 13 3.64 -29.71 -11.73
N ALA A 14 3.16 -28.99 -10.73
CA ALA A 14 4.03 -28.35 -9.73
C ALA A 14 4.71 -29.39 -8.83
N ARG A 15 4.02 -30.47 -8.45
CA ARG A 15 4.65 -31.61 -7.75
C ARG A 15 5.72 -32.28 -8.61
N MET A 16 5.43 -32.50 -9.90
CA MET A 16 6.41 -33.03 -10.86
C MET A 16 7.63 -32.11 -11.01
N ALA A 17 7.42 -30.79 -11.15
CA ALA A 17 8.50 -29.81 -11.26
C ALA A 17 9.37 -29.76 -10.00
N ARG A 18 8.76 -29.84 -8.80
CA ARG A 18 9.50 -29.93 -7.53
C ARG A 18 10.30 -31.23 -7.43
N ALA A 19 9.70 -32.37 -7.80
CA ALA A 19 10.38 -33.66 -7.78
C ALA A 19 11.55 -33.70 -8.77
N HIS A 20 11.37 -33.16 -9.98
CA HIS A 20 12.45 -32.99 -10.96
C HIS A 20 13.55 -32.05 -10.46
N GLY A 21 13.17 -30.92 -9.82
CA GLY A 21 14.12 -29.97 -9.24
C GLY A 21 14.97 -30.61 -8.15
N ALA A 22 14.33 -31.31 -7.21
CA ALA A 22 15.02 -32.05 -6.15
C ALA A 22 15.96 -33.13 -6.71
N MET A 23 15.53 -33.85 -7.75
CA MET A 23 16.38 -34.82 -8.43
C MET A 23 17.61 -34.16 -9.09
N ALA A 24 17.40 -33.11 -9.88
CA ALA A 24 18.49 -32.40 -10.55
C ALA A 24 19.44 -31.67 -9.59
N GLU A 25 18.95 -31.23 -8.43
CA GLU A 25 19.76 -30.63 -7.37
C GLU A 25 20.60 -31.69 -6.65
N ALA A 26 19.99 -32.81 -6.25
CA ALA A 26 20.70 -33.92 -5.63
C ALA A 26 21.79 -34.49 -6.57
N THR A 27 21.49 -34.64 -7.87
CA THR A 27 22.46 -35.12 -8.86
C THR A 27 23.61 -34.14 -9.05
N ARG A 28 23.35 -32.83 -9.19
CA ARG A 28 24.41 -31.81 -9.30
C ARG A 28 25.24 -31.69 -8.03
N ALA A 29 24.63 -31.82 -6.85
CA ALA A 29 25.33 -31.79 -5.57
C ALA A 29 26.28 -32.98 -5.45
N LEU A 30 25.83 -34.18 -5.84
CA LEU A 30 26.66 -35.37 -5.89
C LEU A 30 27.82 -35.21 -6.90
N GLU A 31 27.54 -34.77 -8.12
CA GLU A 31 28.56 -34.54 -9.15
C GLU A 31 29.60 -33.47 -8.73
N GLY A 32 29.15 -32.40 -8.06
CA GLY A 32 30.03 -31.35 -7.53
C GLY A 32 30.97 -31.86 -6.43
N VAL A 33 30.47 -32.70 -5.53
CA VAL A 33 31.27 -33.32 -4.46
C VAL A 33 32.25 -34.34 -5.04
N LEU A 34 31.80 -35.22 -5.95
CA LEU A 34 32.64 -36.21 -6.63
C LEU A 34 33.79 -35.56 -7.42
N ARG A 35 33.53 -34.43 -8.07
CA ARG A 35 34.55 -33.66 -8.79
C ARG A 35 35.58 -33.01 -7.84
N THR A 36 35.17 -32.62 -6.64
CA THR A 36 36.04 -31.98 -5.64
C THR A 36 36.93 -33.00 -4.89
N LEU A 37 36.50 -34.26 -4.79
CA LEU A 37 37.22 -35.33 -4.10
C LEU A 37 38.43 -35.87 -4.86
N ARG A 38 38.39 -35.85 -6.19
CA ARG A 38 39.50 -36.35 -7.02
C ARG A 38 40.82 -35.58 -6.82
N ASP A 39 40.77 -34.37 -6.26
CA ASP A 39 41.93 -33.53 -5.96
C ASP A 39 42.35 -33.56 -4.46
N ARG A 40 41.62 -34.28 -3.58
CA ARG A 40 41.78 -34.21 -2.10
C ARG A 40 42.66 -35.31 -1.48
N SER A 41 42.74 -36.49 -2.09
CA SER A 41 43.44 -37.65 -1.49
C SER A 41 44.95 -37.41 -1.26
N ASP A 42 45.65 -36.84 -2.25
CA ASP A 42 47.10 -36.59 -2.17
C ASP A 42 47.45 -35.54 -1.09
N ARG A 43 46.50 -34.65 -0.80
CA ARG A 43 46.66 -33.59 0.19
C ARG A 43 46.53 -34.11 1.61
N GLU A 44 45.64 -35.06 1.83
CA GLU A 44 45.40 -35.67 3.13
C GLU A 44 46.62 -36.46 3.63
N ASP A 45 47.23 -37.27 2.76
CA ASP A 45 48.41 -38.08 3.11
C ASP A 45 49.62 -37.23 3.50
N LEU A 46 49.84 -36.12 2.78
CA LEU A 46 50.89 -35.16 3.11
C LEU A 46 50.67 -34.51 4.48
N LEU A 47 49.44 -34.10 4.79
CA LEU A 47 49.10 -33.45 6.06
C LEU A 47 49.23 -34.42 7.25
N LYS A 48 48.84 -35.69 7.09
CA LYS A 48 49.03 -36.73 8.13
C LYS A 48 50.51 -36.97 8.45
N PHE A 49 51.37 -36.99 7.43
CA PHE A 49 52.81 -37.12 7.62
C PHE A 49 53.41 -35.94 8.39
N GLN A 50 53.06 -34.70 8.01
CA GLN A 50 53.54 -33.47 8.66
C GLN A 50 53.11 -33.39 10.14
N ALA A 51 51.86 -33.77 10.45
CA ALA A 51 51.36 -33.81 11.82
C ALA A 51 52.17 -34.78 12.70
N LYS A 52 52.44 -35.99 12.19
CA LYS A 52 53.18 -37.04 12.91
C LYS A 52 54.63 -36.64 13.20
N GLU A 53 55.31 -35.95 12.27
CA GLU A 53 56.70 -35.49 12.47
C GLU A 53 56.80 -34.47 13.62
N ILE A 54 55.82 -33.57 13.76
CA ILE A 54 55.80 -32.56 14.84
C ILE A 54 55.40 -33.18 16.19
N ASP A 55 54.38 -34.04 16.21
CA ASP A 55 53.87 -34.65 17.45
C ASP A 55 54.91 -35.54 18.16
N ALA A 56 55.85 -36.11 17.41
CA ALA A 56 56.92 -36.96 17.95
C ALA A 56 57.85 -36.21 18.94
N LEU A 57 58.02 -34.90 18.79
CA LEU A 57 58.90 -34.08 19.64
C LEU A 57 58.23 -33.58 20.92
N LYS A 58 56.90 -33.77 21.08
CA LYS A 58 56.12 -33.37 22.27
C LYS A 58 56.42 -31.94 22.75
N LEU A 59 56.46 -31.00 21.80
CA LEU A 59 56.84 -29.62 22.06
C LEU A 59 55.82 -28.90 22.94
N VAL A 60 56.30 -28.08 23.87
CA VAL A 60 55.50 -27.12 24.65
C VAL A 60 56.15 -25.74 24.57
N PRO A 61 55.39 -24.64 24.70
CA PRO A 61 55.98 -23.29 24.68
C PRO A 61 57.06 -23.11 25.76
N GLY A 62 58.16 -22.46 25.41
CA GLY A 62 59.29 -22.24 26.33
C GLY A 62 60.18 -23.46 26.63
N VAL A 63 59.95 -24.59 25.95
CA VAL A 63 60.73 -25.82 26.20
C VAL A 63 62.17 -25.72 25.68
N GLU A 64 62.42 -24.94 24.64
CA GLU A 64 63.75 -24.75 24.05
C GLU A 64 64.68 -24.02 25.02
N GLU A 65 64.17 -22.99 25.70
CA GLU A 65 64.88 -22.25 26.75
C GLU A 65 65.14 -23.12 27.97
N GLN A 66 64.18 -23.98 28.34
CA GLN A 66 64.35 -24.94 29.45
C GLN A 66 65.45 -25.96 29.14
N TRP A 67 65.43 -26.55 27.95
CA TRP A 67 66.46 -27.48 27.50
C TRP A 67 67.83 -26.80 27.40
N ALA A 68 67.90 -25.57 26.89
CA ALA A 68 69.16 -24.82 26.84
C ALA A 68 69.74 -24.54 28.25
N ALA A 69 68.88 -24.16 29.20
CA ALA A 69 69.30 -23.89 30.59
C ALA A 69 69.73 -25.17 31.33
N GLU A 70 69.04 -26.30 31.11
CA GLU A 70 69.39 -27.61 31.65
C GLU A 70 70.73 -28.09 31.07
N ARG A 71 70.94 -27.94 29.75
CA ARG A 71 72.19 -28.27 29.07
C ARG A 71 73.39 -27.53 29.67
N GLU A 72 73.24 -26.23 29.89
CA GLU A 72 74.33 -25.40 30.41
C GLU A 72 74.69 -25.77 31.86
N LYS A 73 73.69 -26.08 32.69
CA LYS A 73 73.91 -26.56 34.07
C LYS A 73 74.61 -27.91 34.10
N LEU A 74 74.15 -28.88 33.29
CA LEU A 74 74.75 -30.22 33.23
C LEU A 74 76.20 -30.17 32.70
N ARG A 75 76.49 -29.29 31.74
CA ARG A 75 77.84 -29.08 31.19
C ARG A 75 78.86 -28.62 32.23
N HIS A 76 78.45 -27.80 33.20
CA HIS A 76 79.32 -27.25 34.24
C HIS A 76 79.10 -27.83 35.64
N ALA A 77 78.28 -28.89 35.76
CA ALA A 77 77.84 -29.45 37.03
C ALA A 77 79.01 -29.84 37.96
N SER A 78 80.05 -30.50 37.42
CA SER A 78 81.23 -30.89 38.21
C SER A 78 81.95 -29.67 38.80
N LYS A 79 82.19 -28.63 37.99
CA LYS A 79 82.90 -27.42 38.43
C LYS A 79 82.13 -26.66 39.52
N LEU A 80 80.80 -26.66 39.45
CA LEU A 80 79.92 -26.01 40.43
C LEU A 80 79.88 -26.78 41.77
N ALA A 81 79.86 -28.12 41.72
CA ALA A 81 79.90 -28.96 42.92
C ALA A 81 81.24 -28.82 43.67
N ASP A 82 82.35 -28.85 42.95
CA ASP A 82 83.69 -28.74 43.53
C ASP A 82 83.91 -27.36 44.17
N GLY A 83 83.55 -26.28 43.47
CA GLY A 83 83.74 -24.91 43.97
C GLY A 83 82.90 -24.57 45.20
N THR A 84 81.67 -25.07 45.28
CA THR A 84 80.79 -24.82 46.43
C THR A 84 81.17 -25.64 47.66
N THR A 85 81.71 -26.85 47.45
CA THR A 85 82.26 -27.67 48.55
C THR A 85 83.47 -26.99 49.19
N ALA A 86 84.43 -26.52 48.39
CA ALA A 86 85.62 -25.82 48.90
C ALA A 86 85.27 -24.53 49.67
N ALA A 87 84.22 -23.81 49.24
CA ALA A 87 83.74 -22.62 49.93
C ALA A 87 83.07 -22.96 51.27
N GLU A 88 82.27 -24.02 51.34
CA GLU A 88 81.66 -24.48 52.61
C GLU A 88 82.71 -24.91 53.62
N GLU A 89 83.72 -25.67 53.17
CA GLU A 89 84.82 -26.11 54.03
C GLU A 89 85.55 -24.92 54.64
N THR A 90 85.77 -23.86 53.86
CA THR A 90 86.43 -22.62 54.33
C THR A 90 85.64 -21.90 55.42
N LEU A 91 84.31 -21.88 55.29
CA LEU A 91 83.45 -21.13 56.19
C LEU A 91 83.13 -21.88 57.48
N TYR A 92 83.01 -23.21 57.43
CA TYR A 92 82.49 -24.02 58.53
C TYR A 92 83.32 -25.25 58.90
N SER A 93 83.73 -26.06 57.92
CA SER A 93 84.16 -27.44 58.19
C SER A 93 85.67 -27.62 58.42
N ARG A 94 86.51 -26.63 58.06
CA ARG A 94 87.96 -26.69 58.25
C ARG A 94 88.38 -26.30 59.67
N ASP A 95 89.52 -26.81 60.15
CA ASP A 95 90.15 -26.28 61.37
C ASP A 95 90.53 -24.80 61.19
N GLY A 96 90.10 -23.95 62.13
CA GLY A 96 90.19 -22.49 61.97
C GLY A 96 89.19 -21.94 60.95
N ALA A 97 87.99 -22.54 60.88
CA ALA A 97 86.90 -22.01 60.08
C ALA A 97 86.53 -20.60 60.54
N VAL A 98 86.06 -19.79 59.59
CA VAL A 98 85.68 -18.39 59.86
C VAL A 98 84.64 -18.32 60.99
N LEU A 99 83.75 -19.31 61.08
CA LEU A 99 82.75 -19.38 62.14
C LEU A 99 83.32 -19.64 63.53
N ASP A 100 84.37 -20.44 63.62
CA ASP A 100 85.04 -20.71 64.90
C ASP A 100 85.76 -19.45 65.40
N GLU A 101 86.44 -18.74 64.50
CA GLU A 101 87.11 -17.47 64.84
C GLU A 101 86.11 -16.39 65.25
N LEU A 102 85.01 -16.23 64.50
CA LEU A 102 83.94 -15.32 64.87
C LEU A 102 83.31 -15.71 66.22
N GLY A 103 83.18 -17.01 66.50
CA GLY A 103 82.70 -17.49 67.79
C GLY A 103 83.61 -17.09 68.95
N ALA A 104 84.92 -17.24 68.79
CA ALA A 104 85.88 -16.81 69.80
C ALA A 104 85.81 -15.29 70.07
N VAL A 105 85.59 -14.48 69.02
CA VAL A 105 85.39 -13.03 69.16
C VAL A 105 84.10 -12.70 69.91
N VAL A 106 82.98 -13.37 69.59
CA VAL A 106 81.70 -13.20 70.30
C VAL A 106 81.84 -13.53 71.78
N ASP A 107 82.49 -14.64 72.13
CA ASP A 107 82.67 -15.05 73.52
C ASP A 107 83.56 -14.05 74.29
N GLY A 108 84.60 -13.53 73.63
CA GLY A 108 85.46 -12.48 74.18
C GLY A 108 84.70 -11.17 74.42
N LEU A 109 83.97 -10.69 73.41
CA LEU A 109 83.18 -9.46 73.52
C LEU A 109 82.04 -9.59 74.54
N THR A 110 81.45 -10.78 74.69
CA THR A 110 80.41 -11.03 75.71
C THR A 110 80.94 -10.81 77.11
N LYS A 111 82.14 -11.32 77.40
CA LYS A 111 82.80 -11.11 78.70
C LYS A 111 83.15 -9.65 78.92
N LEU A 112 83.61 -8.94 77.88
CA LEU A 112 83.94 -7.52 77.97
C LEU A 112 82.70 -6.62 78.11
N ALA A 113 81.58 -6.97 77.46
CA ALA A 113 80.33 -6.23 77.54
C ALA A 113 79.67 -6.30 78.93
N GLN A 114 79.98 -7.33 79.73
CA GLN A 114 79.60 -7.38 81.14
C GLN A 114 80.36 -6.35 81.99
N VAL A 115 81.55 -5.93 81.55
CA VAL A 115 82.38 -4.92 82.23
C VAL A 115 82.00 -3.51 81.75
N ASP A 116 81.91 -3.32 80.43
CA ASP A 116 81.46 -2.07 79.82
C ASP A 116 80.28 -2.32 78.88
N PRO A 117 79.05 -1.96 79.29
CA PRO A 117 77.84 -2.16 78.50
C PRO A 117 77.86 -1.49 77.11
N THR A 118 78.73 -0.50 76.87
CA THR A 118 78.84 0.14 75.55
C THR A 118 79.32 -0.81 74.45
N LEU A 119 79.97 -1.92 74.81
CA LEU A 119 80.40 -2.97 73.89
C LEU A 119 79.25 -3.92 73.46
N GLY A 120 78.04 -3.74 74.00
CA GLY A 120 76.87 -4.54 73.63
C GLY A 120 76.51 -4.40 72.15
N GLY A 121 76.62 -3.20 71.57
CA GLY A 121 76.35 -2.97 70.15
C GLY A 121 77.29 -3.75 69.21
N PRO A 122 78.62 -3.59 69.34
CA PRO A 122 79.58 -4.39 68.58
C PRO A 122 79.42 -5.91 68.77
N LEU A 123 79.14 -6.38 69.99
CA LEU A 123 78.89 -7.80 70.26
C LEU A 123 77.69 -8.32 69.46
N GLU A 124 76.59 -7.57 69.44
CA GLU A 124 75.39 -7.95 68.70
C GLU A 124 75.67 -8.02 67.19
N LEU A 125 76.42 -7.06 66.65
CA LEU A 125 76.82 -7.05 65.24
C LEU A 125 77.67 -8.27 64.85
N VAL A 126 78.69 -8.61 65.66
CA VAL A 126 79.54 -9.77 65.36
C VAL A 126 78.78 -11.08 65.54
N SER A 127 77.86 -11.14 66.50
CA SER A 127 76.99 -12.31 66.71
C SER A 127 76.07 -12.55 65.50
N GLN A 128 75.47 -11.48 64.98
CA GLN A 128 74.65 -11.55 63.75
C GLN A 128 75.49 -11.96 62.54
N ALA A 129 76.69 -11.41 62.39
CA ALA A 129 77.61 -11.79 61.31
C ALA A 129 77.96 -13.29 61.36
N ARG A 130 78.22 -13.85 62.55
CA ARG A 130 78.46 -15.28 62.72
C ARG A 130 77.27 -16.12 62.26
N THR A 131 76.05 -15.75 62.65
CA THR A 131 74.84 -16.47 62.22
C THR A 131 74.66 -16.44 60.69
N LEU A 132 74.86 -15.29 60.05
CA LEU A 132 74.74 -15.16 58.59
C LEU A 132 75.77 -16.00 57.84
N VAL A 133 77.03 -16.02 58.31
CA VAL A 133 78.07 -16.87 57.71
C VAL A 133 77.73 -18.36 57.88
N GLN A 134 77.11 -18.75 58.99
CA GLN A 134 76.71 -20.13 59.25
C GLN A 134 75.60 -20.59 58.32
N GLU A 135 74.62 -19.71 58.06
CA GLU A 135 73.56 -19.98 57.09
C GLU A 135 74.14 -20.10 55.67
N ALA A 136 75.01 -19.17 55.27
CA ALA A 136 75.65 -19.21 53.95
C ALA A 136 76.47 -20.50 53.73
N ALA A 137 77.26 -20.93 54.72
CA ALA A 137 78.00 -22.18 54.64
C ALA A 137 77.05 -23.39 54.44
N ARG A 138 75.96 -23.44 55.22
CA ARG A 138 74.97 -24.53 55.13
C ARG A 138 74.27 -24.57 53.76
N GLU A 139 73.97 -23.40 53.19
CA GLU A 139 73.38 -23.30 51.85
C GLU A 139 74.34 -23.76 50.75
N LEU A 140 75.60 -23.32 50.81
CA LEU A 140 76.64 -23.75 49.87
C LEU A 140 76.86 -25.27 49.91
N GLY A 141 76.94 -25.85 51.11
CA GLY A 141 77.05 -27.31 51.26
C GLY A 141 75.83 -28.07 50.76
N ARG A 142 74.61 -27.52 50.94
CA ARG A 142 73.39 -28.11 50.36
C ARG A 142 73.41 -28.07 48.84
N TYR A 143 73.84 -26.95 48.26
CA TYR A 143 73.91 -26.78 46.80
C TYR A 143 74.94 -27.73 46.18
N GLY A 144 76.15 -27.80 46.73
CA GLY A 144 77.22 -28.66 46.21
C GLY A 144 76.82 -30.15 46.16
N ARG A 145 76.10 -30.64 47.18
CA ARG A 145 75.56 -32.01 47.20
C ARG A 145 74.42 -32.26 46.22
N ALA A 146 73.69 -31.21 45.83
CA ALA A 146 72.53 -31.31 44.95
C ALA A 146 72.92 -31.33 43.47
N VAL A 147 74.05 -30.69 43.10
CA VAL A 147 74.53 -30.67 41.71
C VAL A 147 75.22 -31.99 41.38
N ARG A 148 74.62 -32.78 40.47
CA ARG A 148 75.19 -34.04 39.95
C ARG A 148 75.45 -33.92 38.45
N ALA A 149 76.60 -34.42 37.99
CA ALA A 149 76.88 -34.55 36.57
C ALA A 149 76.16 -35.79 36.01
N ASP A 150 75.38 -35.61 34.93
CA ASP A 150 74.64 -36.67 34.25
C ASP A 150 74.93 -36.61 32.73
N PRO A 151 75.92 -37.38 32.24
CA PRO A 151 76.33 -37.37 30.84
C PRO A 151 75.30 -37.97 29.88
N GLU A 152 74.52 -38.96 30.32
CA GLU A 152 73.51 -39.62 29.47
C GLU A 152 72.36 -38.65 29.19
N ARG A 153 71.89 -37.96 30.25
CA ARG A 153 70.86 -36.94 30.11
C ARG A 153 71.30 -35.77 29.22
N LEU A 154 72.57 -35.40 29.27
CA LEU A 154 73.13 -34.36 28.40
C LEU A 154 73.07 -34.77 26.92
N ALA A 155 73.42 -36.01 26.59
CA ALA A 155 73.40 -36.53 25.22
C ALA A 155 71.96 -36.63 24.66
N GLU A 156 71.01 -37.12 25.46
CA GLU A 156 69.59 -37.13 25.09
C GLU A 156 69.06 -35.73 24.76
N LEU A 157 69.43 -34.74 25.59
CA LEU A 157 69.00 -33.37 25.43
C LEU A 157 69.57 -32.74 24.16
N GLU A 158 70.82 -33.04 23.81
CA GLU A 158 71.46 -32.58 22.57
C GLU A 158 70.78 -33.17 21.32
N GLU A 159 70.38 -34.45 21.33
CA GLU A 159 69.66 -35.08 20.22
C GLU A 159 68.24 -34.51 20.03
N LEU A 160 67.54 -34.23 21.14
CA LEU A 160 66.24 -33.57 21.13
C LEU A 160 66.34 -32.16 20.53
N MET A 161 67.34 -31.37 20.95
CA MET A 161 67.57 -30.02 20.42
C MET A 161 67.93 -30.05 18.92
N GLN A 162 68.68 -31.04 18.46
CA GLN A 162 69.00 -31.18 17.03
C GLN A 162 67.75 -31.53 16.20
N SER A 163 66.88 -32.40 16.73
CA SER A 163 65.63 -32.77 16.08
C SER A 163 64.63 -31.61 16.03
N LEU A 164 64.57 -30.81 17.10
CA LEU A 164 63.81 -29.56 17.12
C LEU A 164 64.30 -28.57 16.05
N SER A 165 65.61 -28.41 15.88
CA SER A 165 66.17 -27.53 14.83
C SER A 165 65.73 -27.93 13.41
N ARG A 166 65.68 -29.24 13.12
CA ARG A 166 65.20 -29.77 11.83
C ARG A 166 63.73 -29.45 11.58
N VAL A 167 62.89 -29.61 12.60
CA VAL A 167 61.45 -29.32 12.54
C VAL A 167 61.20 -27.81 12.40
N LYS A 168 61.95 -26.97 13.13
CA LYS A 168 61.87 -25.50 13.01
C LYS A 168 62.17 -25.04 11.58
N ARG A 169 63.22 -25.58 10.95
CA ARG A 169 63.57 -25.24 9.55
C ARG A 169 62.45 -25.57 8.55
N LYS A 170 61.66 -26.62 8.80
CA LYS A 170 60.58 -27.06 7.90
C LYS A 170 59.25 -26.36 8.15
N TYR A 171 58.92 -26.04 9.41
CA TYR A 171 57.54 -25.70 9.80
C TYR A 171 57.39 -24.40 10.59
N GLY A 172 58.48 -23.74 11.02
CA GLY A 172 58.41 -22.47 11.76
C GLY A 172 59.73 -22.10 12.45
N SER A 173 60.12 -20.84 12.40
CA SER A 173 61.39 -20.36 12.95
C SER A 173 61.46 -20.40 14.49
N THR A 174 60.31 -20.53 15.17
CA THR A 174 60.16 -20.69 16.62
C THR A 174 59.30 -21.91 16.99
N VAL A 175 59.37 -22.37 18.23
CA VAL A 175 58.55 -23.50 18.74
C VAL A 175 57.06 -23.17 18.63
N GLU A 176 56.69 -21.93 18.93
CA GLU A 176 55.33 -21.42 18.86
C GLU A 176 54.80 -21.43 17.43
N GLU A 177 55.63 -21.04 16.45
CA GLU A 177 55.27 -21.10 15.04
C GLU A 177 55.05 -22.53 14.55
N VAL A 178 55.90 -23.47 14.99
CA VAL A 178 55.74 -24.90 14.68
C VAL A 178 54.45 -25.47 15.28
N LEU A 179 54.13 -25.11 16.53
CA LEU A 179 52.89 -25.54 17.19
C LEU A 179 51.65 -24.92 16.53
N ALA A 180 51.71 -23.66 16.12
CA ALA A 180 50.64 -23.01 15.37
C ALA A 180 50.42 -23.67 14.00
N PHE A 181 51.50 -24.03 13.30
CA PHE A 181 51.42 -24.79 12.06
C PHE A 181 50.76 -26.16 12.27
N ARG A 182 51.12 -26.88 13.34
CA ARG A 182 50.52 -28.17 13.70
C ARG A 182 49.02 -28.07 13.99
N ALA A 183 48.59 -27.01 14.68
CA ALA A 183 47.17 -26.75 14.94
C ALA A 183 46.41 -26.50 13.63
N LYS A 184 46.99 -25.71 12.71
CA LYS A 184 46.42 -25.45 11.39
C LYS A 184 46.25 -26.73 10.57
N VAL A 185 47.27 -27.59 10.53
CA VAL A 185 47.22 -28.90 9.85
C VAL A 185 46.11 -29.78 10.44
N GLY A 186 45.92 -29.76 11.76
CA GLY A 186 44.85 -30.53 12.42
C GLY A 186 43.44 -30.11 12.02
N VAL A 187 43.20 -28.80 11.91
CA VAL A 187 41.92 -28.26 11.42
C VAL A 187 41.68 -28.67 9.96
N GLU A 188 42.70 -28.56 9.11
CA GLU A 188 42.63 -28.91 7.69
C GLU A 188 42.31 -30.41 7.51
N LEU A 189 42.96 -31.30 8.27
CA LEU A 189 42.67 -32.75 8.27
C LEU A 189 41.23 -33.07 8.71
N SER A 190 40.76 -32.48 9.80
CA SER A 190 39.39 -32.72 10.29
C SER A 190 38.30 -32.26 9.30
N THR A 191 38.61 -31.27 8.46
CA THR A 191 37.72 -30.76 7.43
C THR A 191 37.64 -31.71 6.23
N LEU A 192 38.73 -32.42 5.92
CA LEU A 192 38.79 -33.40 4.82
C LEU A 192 38.04 -34.69 5.18
N GLU A 193 38.19 -35.19 6.42
CA GLU A 193 37.56 -36.43 6.92
C GLU A 193 36.01 -36.37 6.94
N GLN A 194 35.42 -35.18 7.05
CA GLN A 194 33.95 -34.99 6.99
C GLN A 194 33.36 -35.11 5.57
N GLY A 195 34.20 -35.18 4.52
CA GLY A 195 33.79 -35.18 3.12
C GLY A 195 33.25 -36.53 2.60
N GLU A 196 33.73 -37.66 3.11
CA GLU A 196 33.35 -39.00 2.60
C GLU A 196 31.95 -39.43 3.02
N GLY A 197 31.55 -39.14 4.26
CA GLY A 197 30.17 -39.37 4.74
C GLY A 197 29.14 -38.61 3.92
N LYS A 198 29.53 -37.47 3.34
CA LYS A 198 28.63 -36.64 2.54
C LYS A 198 28.25 -37.26 1.19
N ILE A 199 29.11 -38.10 0.62
CA ILE A 199 28.86 -38.77 -0.67
C ILE A 199 27.75 -39.80 -0.52
N ALA A 200 27.87 -40.70 0.47
CA ALA A 200 26.90 -41.76 0.71
C ALA A 200 25.49 -41.20 1.01
N GLU A 201 25.43 -40.09 1.75
CA GLU A 201 24.18 -39.34 1.96
C GLU A 201 23.58 -38.80 0.65
N LEU A 202 24.41 -38.20 -0.22
CA LEU A 202 23.96 -37.61 -1.48
C LEU A 202 23.54 -38.67 -2.50
N GLU A 203 24.21 -39.83 -2.56
CA GLU A 203 23.82 -40.97 -3.40
C GLU A 203 22.44 -41.50 -3.00
N ALA A 204 22.20 -41.69 -1.70
CA ALA A 204 20.89 -42.10 -1.20
C ALA A 204 19.80 -41.06 -1.50
N ALA A 205 20.12 -39.77 -1.38
CA ALA A 205 19.20 -38.68 -1.70
C ALA A 205 18.82 -38.64 -3.19
N VAL A 206 19.76 -38.92 -4.10
CA VAL A 206 19.49 -39.01 -5.55
C VAL A 206 18.49 -40.12 -5.87
N GLU A 207 18.64 -41.31 -5.29
CA GLU A 207 17.74 -42.43 -5.57
C GLU A 207 16.32 -42.22 -5.03
N VAL A 208 16.19 -41.63 -3.83
CA VAL A 208 14.89 -41.24 -3.29
C VAL A 208 14.22 -40.17 -4.18
N ALA A 209 14.97 -39.17 -4.63
CA ALA A 209 14.45 -38.12 -5.51
C ALA A 209 14.06 -38.67 -6.89
N ARG A 210 14.82 -39.62 -7.45
CA ARG A 210 14.53 -40.34 -8.70
C ARG A 210 13.20 -41.09 -8.62
N ALA A 211 13.02 -41.91 -7.59
CA ALA A 211 11.80 -42.70 -7.40
C ALA A 211 10.56 -41.79 -7.26
N ARG A 212 10.70 -40.65 -6.57
CA ARG A 212 9.62 -39.67 -6.43
C ARG A 212 9.28 -39.01 -7.76
N ALA A 213 10.28 -38.60 -8.53
CA ALA A 213 10.08 -37.98 -9.83
C ALA A 213 9.41 -38.94 -10.83
N GLN A 214 9.77 -40.22 -10.82
CA GLN A 214 9.13 -41.25 -11.65
C GLN A 214 7.65 -41.45 -11.29
N SER A 215 7.32 -41.54 -10.00
CA SER A 215 5.94 -41.69 -9.54
C SER A 215 5.05 -40.51 -9.96
N GLU A 216 5.52 -39.28 -9.75
CA GLU A 216 4.76 -38.06 -10.12
C GLU A 216 4.62 -37.92 -11.65
N ALA A 217 5.63 -38.34 -12.43
CA ALA A 217 5.58 -38.31 -13.89
C ALA A 217 4.50 -39.23 -14.46
N ARG A 218 4.39 -40.46 -13.93
CA ARG A 218 3.35 -41.43 -14.30
C ARG A 218 1.95 -40.92 -13.97
N ALA A 219 1.76 -40.44 -12.75
CA ALA A 219 0.48 -39.88 -12.30
C ALA A 219 0.04 -38.68 -13.16
N LEU A 220 0.97 -37.80 -13.54
CA LEU A 220 0.68 -36.66 -14.42
C LEU A 220 0.32 -37.12 -15.84
N SER A 221 0.98 -38.13 -16.39
CA SER A 221 0.70 -38.68 -17.72
C SER A 221 -0.69 -39.30 -17.82
N GLU A 222 -1.09 -40.11 -16.83
CA GLU A 222 -2.42 -40.72 -16.77
C GLU A 222 -3.52 -39.64 -16.67
N ALA A 223 -3.32 -38.64 -15.80
CA ALA A 223 -4.24 -37.53 -15.66
C ALA A 223 -4.39 -36.72 -16.96
N ARG A 224 -3.30 -36.53 -17.71
CA ARG A 224 -3.30 -35.86 -19.01
C ARG A 224 -4.06 -36.63 -20.07
N ARG A 225 -3.88 -37.96 -20.16
CA ARG A 225 -4.64 -38.78 -21.11
C ARG A 225 -6.14 -38.70 -20.86
N ALA A 226 -6.57 -38.75 -19.60
CA ALA A 226 -7.98 -38.59 -19.23
C ALA A 226 -8.51 -37.18 -19.56
N ALA A 227 -7.71 -36.14 -19.31
CA ALA A 227 -8.04 -34.76 -19.67
C ALA A 227 -8.16 -34.56 -21.19
N ALA A 228 -7.29 -35.20 -21.97
CA ALA A 228 -7.23 -35.06 -23.42
C ALA A 228 -8.50 -35.55 -24.10
N VAL A 229 -9.06 -36.67 -23.63
CA VAL A 229 -10.35 -37.20 -24.10
C VAL A 229 -11.49 -36.21 -23.84
N ARG A 230 -11.57 -35.66 -22.63
CA ARG A 230 -12.62 -34.69 -22.27
C ARG A 230 -12.51 -33.39 -23.07
N LEU A 231 -11.29 -32.87 -23.21
CA LEU A 231 -11.01 -31.65 -23.95
C LEU A 231 -11.33 -31.80 -25.43
N GLY A 232 -10.93 -32.91 -26.06
CA GLY A 232 -11.24 -33.20 -27.46
C GLY A 232 -12.75 -33.27 -27.72
N ALA A 233 -13.51 -33.90 -26.83
CA ALA A 233 -14.96 -33.96 -26.92
C ALA A 233 -15.62 -32.57 -26.75
N ALA A 234 -15.13 -31.74 -25.83
CA ALA A 234 -15.64 -30.38 -25.63
C ALA A 234 -15.40 -29.48 -26.85
N ILE A 235 -14.19 -29.51 -27.42
CA ILE A 235 -13.86 -28.74 -28.62
C ILE A 235 -14.68 -29.21 -29.82
N SER A 236 -14.91 -30.52 -29.96
CA SER A 236 -15.72 -31.07 -31.06
C SER A 236 -17.19 -30.62 -30.99
N ARG A 237 -17.79 -30.54 -29.79
CA ARG A 237 -19.15 -29.97 -29.61
C ARG A 237 -19.20 -28.48 -29.97
N GLU A 238 -18.15 -27.74 -29.62
CA GLU A 238 -18.09 -26.31 -29.92
C GLU A 238 -17.97 -26.05 -31.42
N LEU A 239 -17.19 -26.87 -32.14
CA LEU A 239 -17.08 -26.83 -33.61
C LEU A 239 -18.43 -27.05 -34.31
N GLU A 240 -19.28 -27.93 -33.79
CA GLU A 240 -20.63 -28.16 -34.33
C GLU A 240 -21.46 -26.87 -34.33
N THR A 241 -21.39 -26.08 -33.25
CA THR A 241 -22.10 -24.80 -33.14
C THR A 241 -21.59 -23.73 -34.10
N LEU A 242 -20.35 -23.84 -34.59
CA LEU A 242 -19.73 -22.92 -35.55
C LEU A 242 -19.95 -23.35 -37.00
N GLY A 243 -20.92 -24.23 -37.26
CA GLY A 243 -21.25 -24.71 -38.61
C GLY A 243 -20.27 -25.77 -39.13
N MET A 244 -19.47 -26.40 -38.26
CA MET A 244 -18.48 -27.44 -38.62
C MET A 244 -18.88 -28.82 -38.05
N GLY A 245 -20.15 -29.21 -38.16
CA GLY A 245 -20.69 -30.47 -37.57
C GLY A 245 -20.10 -31.78 -38.11
N GLY A 246 -19.27 -31.73 -39.17
CA GLY A 246 -18.49 -32.86 -39.67
C GLY A 246 -17.11 -33.02 -39.01
N ALA A 247 -16.63 -32.01 -38.28
CA ALA A 247 -15.27 -31.93 -37.79
C ALA A 247 -15.11 -32.51 -36.37
N ARG A 248 -14.00 -33.22 -36.13
CA ARG A 248 -13.63 -33.80 -34.83
C ARG A 248 -12.22 -33.39 -34.43
N VAL A 249 -12.05 -33.00 -33.17
CA VAL A 249 -10.73 -32.71 -32.58
C VAL A 249 -10.30 -33.83 -31.64
N VAL A 250 -9.07 -34.30 -31.82
CA VAL A 250 -8.42 -35.29 -30.98
C VAL A 250 -7.18 -34.65 -30.35
N VAL A 251 -7.06 -34.71 -29.03
CA VAL A 251 -5.86 -34.28 -28.32
C VAL A 251 -5.00 -35.52 -28.09
N ASP A 252 -3.90 -35.64 -28.81
CA ASP A 252 -2.97 -36.75 -28.70
C ASP A 252 -1.96 -36.50 -27.56
N VAL A 253 -1.70 -37.53 -26.74
CA VAL A 253 -0.78 -37.48 -25.60
C VAL A 253 0.16 -38.68 -25.70
N ALA A 254 1.39 -38.44 -26.17
CA ALA A 254 2.40 -39.45 -26.39
C ALA A 254 3.66 -39.17 -25.55
N HIS A 255 4.44 -40.18 -25.18
CA HIS A 255 5.70 -39.95 -24.46
C HIS A 255 6.72 -39.17 -25.30
N ALA A 256 7.48 -38.29 -24.65
CA ALA A 256 8.54 -37.52 -25.27
C ALA A 256 9.77 -38.40 -25.55
N SER A 257 10.31 -38.33 -26.76
CA SER A 257 11.48 -39.12 -27.17
C SER A 257 12.72 -38.79 -26.30
N PRO A 258 13.52 -39.81 -25.89
CA PRO A 258 14.59 -39.65 -24.90
C PRO A 258 15.79 -38.81 -25.37
N GLY A 259 16.07 -38.74 -26.69
CA GLY A 259 16.88 -37.69 -27.35
C GLY A 259 18.14 -37.20 -26.62
N GLY A 260 18.97 -38.09 -26.07
CA GLY A 260 20.23 -37.74 -25.39
C GLY A 260 20.06 -36.97 -24.06
N ALA A 261 18.87 -37.00 -23.45
CA ALA A 261 18.60 -36.29 -22.21
C ALA A 261 19.32 -36.92 -21.00
N GLU A 262 19.82 -36.06 -20.11
CA GLU A 262 20.49 -36.44 -18.84
C GLU A 262 19.59 -37.27 -17.91
N LEU A 263 18.26 -37.08 -18.00
CA LEU A 263 17.26 -37.73 -17.15
C LEU A 263 16.22 -38.47 -18.01
N VAL A 264 16.26 -39.81 -17.94
CA VAL A 264 15.34 -40.72 -18.65
C VAL A 264 14.58 -41.55 -17.63
N VAL A 265 13.25 -41.59 -17.77
CA VAL A 265 12.35 -42.42 -16.95
C VAL A 265 11.43 -43.17 -17.90
N ASP A 266 11.31 -44.49 -17.74
CA ASP A 266 10.48 -45.38 -18.56
C ASP A 266 10.71 -45.22 -20.08
N GLY A 267 11.96 -44.98 -20.48
CA GLY A 267 12.34 -44.78 -21.90
C GLY A 267 11.92 -43.44 -22.50
N ALA A 268 11.36 -42.53 -21.70
CA ALA A 268 10.95 -41.19 -22.10
C ALA A 268 11.85 -40.12 -21.47
N ARG A 269 12.01 -39.00 -22.18
CA ARG A 269 12.70 -37.82 -21.64
C ARG A 269 11.91 -37.26 -20.47
N LEU A 270 12.51 -37.21 -19.27
CA LEU A 270 11.91 -36.56 -18.12
C LEU A 270 12.25 -35.07 -18.15
N THR A 271 11.24 -34.23 -17.95
CA THR A 271 11.41 -32.77 -17.80
C THR A 271 10.64 -32.28 -16.59
N ALA A 272 10.88 -31.05 -16.15
CA ALA A 272 10.05 -30.40 -15.13
C ALA A 272 8.57 -30.30 -15.53
N ALA A 273 8.23 -30.46 -16.82
CA ALA A 273 6.85 -30.50 -17.31
C ALA A 273 6.27 -31.92 -17.40
N GLY A 274 7.00 -32.97 -16.99
CA GLY A 274 6.62 -34.37 -17.11
C GLY A 274 7.28 -35.05 -18.32
N MET A 275 6.70 -36.18 -18.74
CA MET A 275 7.23 -37.06 -19.80
C MET A 275 6.39 -37.10 -21.09
N ASP A 276 5.37 -36.26 -21.20
CA ASP A 276 4.42 -36.27 -22.33
C ASP A 276 4.65 -35.14 -23.32
N ARG A 277 4.38 -35.43 -24.60
CA ARG A 277 4.15 -34.50 -25.70
C ARG A 277 2.66 -34.49 -26.02
N VAL A 278 2.06 -33.30 -26.07
CA VAL A 278 0.65 -33.10 -26.38
C VAL A 278 0.50 -32.43 -27.74
N GLU A 279 -0.32 -32.97 -28.64
CA GLU A 279 -0.59 -32.41 -29.97
C GLU A 279 -2.11 -32.35 -30.26
N PHE A 280 -2.59 -31.26 -30.85
CA PHE A 280 -3.99 -31.12 -31.29
C PHE A 280 -4.13 -31.57 -32.74
N LEU A 281 -4.94 -32.60 -32.97
CA LEU A 281 -5.26 -33.16 -34.27
C LEU A 281 -6.71 -32.83 -34.63
N ILE A 282 -6.97 -32.52 -35.90
CA ILE A 282 -8.32 -32.26 -36.43
C ILE A 282 -8.60 -33.21 -37.60
N ALA A 283 -9.80 -33.79 -37.59
CA ALA A 283 -10.39 -34.48 -38.73
C ALA A 283 -11.55 -33.59 -39.23
N PRO A 284 -11.41 -32.90 -40.37
CA PRO A 284 -12.39 -31.91 -40.83
C PRO A 284 -13.72 -32.53 -41.25
N ASN A 285 -13.72 -33.79 -41.71
CA ASN A 285 -14.92 -34.52 -42.12
C ASN A 285 -15.04 -35.87 -41.42
N ARG A 286 -16.29 -36.38 -41.34
CA ARG A 286 -16.58 -37.72 -40.81
C ARG A 286 -15.91 -38.79 -41.67
N GLY A 287 -15.06 -39.61 -41.05
CA GLY A 287 -14.34 -40.71 -41.71
C GLY A 287 -12.89 -40.40 -42.09
N GLU A 288 -12.41 -39.15 -41.95
CA GLU A 288 -11.00 -38.80 -42.18
C GLU A 288 -10.13 -39.05 -40.94
N GLU A 289 -8.85 -39.39 -41.15
CA GLU A 289 -7.88 -39.50 -40.07
C GLU A 289 -7.51 -38.13 -39.49
N PRO A 290 -7.49 -37.95 -38.16
CA PRO A 290 -7.06 -36.71 -37.53
C PRO A 290 -5.61 -36.35 -37.91
N ARG A 291 -5.40 -35.16 -38.46
CA ARG A 291 -4.07 -34.63 -38.81
C ARG A 291 -3.73 -33.43 -37.94
N PRO A 292 -2.44 -33.13 -37.71
CA PRO A 292 -2.05 -31.92 -36.99
C PRO A 292 -2.71 -30.67 -37.58
N LEU A 293 -3.22 -29.77 -36.72
CA LEU A 293 -3.95 -28.56 -37.14
C LEU A 293 -3.21 -27.72 -38.20
N ARG A 294 -1.87 -27.70 -38.14
CA ARG A 294 -1.00 -27.03 -39.13
C ARG A 294 -1.04 -27.60 -40.56
N LYS A 295 -1.60 -28.80 -40.76
CA LYS A 295 -1.60 -29.53 -42.04
C LYS A 295 -2.97 -29.55 -42.74
N VAL A 296 -3.98 -28.88 -42.20
CA VAL A 296 -5.34 -28.85 -42.75
C VAL A 296 -5.60 -27.45 -43.30
N ALA A 297 -5.48 -27.29 -44.62
CA ALA A 297 -5.45 -25.99 -45.29
C ALA A 297 -6.84 -25.55 -45.78
N SER A 298 -7.47 -24.63 -45.04
CA SER A 298 -8.58 -23.73 -45.44
C SER A 298 -8.62 -22.58 -44.44
N GLY A 299 -8.50 -21.32 -44.89
CA GLY A 299 -8.29 -20.15 -44.02
C GLY A 299 -9.43 -19.90 -43.03
N GLY A 300 -10.68 -19.90 -43.50
CA GLY A 300 -11.87 -19.65 -42.68
C GLY A 300 -12.20 -20.79 -41.69
N GLU A 301 -11.97 -22.04 -42.08
CA GLU A 301 -12.19 -23.20 -41.21
C GLU A 301 -11.16 -23.28 -40.07
N LEU A 302 -9.92 -22.87 -40.35
CA LEU A 302 -8.87 -22.78 -39.34
C LEU A 302 -9.18 -21.68 -38.31
N SER A 303 -9.62 -20.51 -38.76
CA SER A 303 -10.04 -19.41 -37.87
C SER A 303 -11.21 -19.83 -36.96
N ARG A 304 -12.20 -20.56 -37.48
CA ARG A 304 -13.31 -21.11 -36.68
C ARG A 304 -12.87 -22.22 -35.73
N ALA A 305 -11.97 -23.11 -36.15
CA ALA A 305 -11.43 -24.14 -35.26
C ALA A 305 -10.61 -23.55 -34.11
N LEU A 306 -9.81 -22.53 -34.39
CA LEU A 306 -9.11 -21.77 -33.36
C LEU A 306 -10.09 -21.05 -32.43
N LEU A 307 -11.17 -20.45 -32.94
CA LEU A 307 -12.21 -19.85 -32.11
C LEU A 307 -12.84 -20.89 -31.17
N ALA A 308 -13.17 -22.09 -31.64
CA ALA A 308 -13.70 -23.18 -30.81
C ALA A 308 -12.72 -23.59 -29.70
N ILE A 309 -11.45 -23.79 -30.05
CA ILE A 309 -10.39 -24.13 -29.07
C ILE A 309 -10.25 -23.02 -28.04
N LYS A 310 -10.18 -21.75 -28.47
CA LYS A 310 -10.06 -20.59 -27.59
C LYS A 310 -11.30 -20.38 -26.74
N ARG A 311 -12.48 -20.72 -27.25
CA ARG A 311 -13.72 -20.62 -26.50
C ARG A 311 -13.78 -21.62 -25.35
N VAL A 312 -13.46 -22.88 -25.62
CA VAL A 312 -13.40 -23.94 -24.59
C VAL A 312 -12.31 -23.65 -23.55
N LEU A 313 -11.24 -22.98 -23.97
CA LEU A 313 -10.11 -22.62 -23.11
C LEU A 313 -10.15 -21.17 -22.59
N THR A 314 -11.28 -20.44 -22.73
CA THR A 314 -11.34 -19.00 -22.40
C THR A 314 -11.03 -18.74 -20.92
N ASP A 315 -11.47 -19.62 -20.03
CA ASP A 315 -11.26 -19.48 -18.58
C ASP A 315 -9.92 -20.03 -18.12
N VAL A 316 -9.09 -20.49 -19.05
CA VAL A 316 -7.92 -21.33 -18.81
C VAL A 316 -6.64 -20.65 -19.29
N GLY A 317 -5.78 -20.26 -18.35
CA GLY A 317 -4.45 -19.68 -18.64
C GLY A 317 -4.40 -18.14 -18.66
N PRO A 318 -3.23 -17.55 -19.00
CA PRO A 318 -3.03 -16.11 -18.93
C PRO A 318 -3.79 -15.36 -20.04
N ARG A 319 -4.24 -14.14 -19.71
CA ARG A 319 -4.86 -13.22 -20.67
C ARG A 319 -3.90 -12.97 -21.82
N THR A 320 -4.43 -12.97 -23.04
CA THR A 320 -3.65 -12.93 -24.28
C THR A 320 -4.40 -12.11 -25.33
N PHE A 321 -3.69 -11.70 -26.38
CA PHE A 321 -4.27 -10.97 -27.50
C PHE A 321 -4.55 -11.93 -28.67
N TYR A 322 -5.76 -11.90 -29.19
CA TYR A 322 -6.18 -12.70 -30.34
C TYR A 322 -6.58 -11.79 -31.51
N VAL A 323 -6.08 -12.13 -32.69
CA VAL A 323 -6.50 -11.52 -33.95
C VAL A 323 -7.28 -12.57 -34.73
N PHE A 324 -8.57 -12.32 -34.93
CA PHE A 324 -9.40 -13.12 -35.83
C PHE A 324 -9.58 -12.36 -37.13
N ASP A 325 -9.06 -12.94 -38.20
CA ASP A 325 -9.24 -12.47 -39.57
C ASP A 325 -10.04 -13.51 -40.36
N GLU A 326 -10.98 -13.04 -41.17
CA GLU A 326 -11.85 -13.86 -42.03
C GLU A 326 -12.60 -15.02 -41.33
N VAL A 327 -12.94 -14.87 -40.05
CA VAL A 327 -13.76 -15.85 -39.32
C VAL A 327 -15.18 -16.00 -39.92
N ASP A 328 -15.61 -14.97 -40.65
CA ASP A 328 -16.85 -14.86 -41.42
C ASP A 328 -16.79 -15.44 -42.84
N ALA A 329 -15.67 -16.05 -43.25
CA ALA A 329 -15.56 -16.64 -44.58
C ALA A 329 -16.52 -17.82 -44.78
N GLY A 330 -17.43 -17.69 -45.76
CA GLY A 330 -18.34 -18.76 -46.20
C GLY A 330 -19.50 -19.09 -45.26
N VAL A 331 -19.84 -18.18 -44.32
CA VAL A 331 -20.93 -18.38 -43.35
C VAL A 331 -22.13 -17.46 -43.60
N GLY A 332 -23.34 -18.00 -43.45
CA GLY A 332 -24.61 -17.27 -43.54
C GLY A 332 -25.00 -16.58 -42.22
N GLY A 333 -26.06 -15.76 -42.25
CA GLY A 333 -26.44 -14.84 -41.16
C GLY A 333 -26.58 -15.48 -39.77
N ALA A 334 -27.25 -16.63 -39.64
CA ALA A 334 -27.45 -17.29 -38.35
C ALA A 334 -26.13 -17.80 -37.72
N VAL A 335 -25.18 -18.26 -38.55
CA VAL A 335 -23.87 -18.73 -38.06
C VAL A 335 -22.97 -17.54 -37.72
N ALA A 336 -23.05 -16.45 -38.48
CA ALA A 336 -22.32 -15.21 -38.20
C ALA A 336 -22.67 -14.62 -36.82
N GLU A 337 -23.96 -14.66 -36.43
CA GLU A 337 -24.38 -14.23 -35.10
C GLU A 337 -23.77 -15.09 -33.98
N VAL A 338 -23.78 -16.42 -34.14
CA VAL A 338 -23.15 -17.35 -33.18
C VAL A 338 -21.65 -17.06 -33.08
N ILE A 339 -20.96 -16.83 -34.20
CA ILE A 339 -19.54 -16.45 -34.23
C ILE A 339 -19.31 -15.16 -33.43
N GLY A 340 -20.13 -14.13 -33.64
CA GLY A 340 -20.05 -12.87 -32.90
C GLY A 340 -20.21 -13.06 -31.39
N GLN A 341 -21.18 -13.89 -30.97
CA GLN A 341 -21.37 -14.24 -29.56
C GLN A 341 -20.17 -15.00 -28.97
N LYS A 342 -19.62 -15.98 -29.70
CA LYS A 342 -18.43 -16.72 -29.22
C LYS A 342 -17.21 -15.80 -29.11
N ILE A 343 -17.02 -14.88 -30.05
CA ILE A 343 -15.97 -13.86 -29.98
C ILE A 343 -16.16 -12.97 -28.76
N LYS A 344 -17.38 -12.51 -28.47
CA LYS A 344 -17.67 -11.72 -27.25
C LYS A 344 -17.34 -12.48 -25.98
N GLN A 345 -17.69 -13.77 -25.95
CA GLN A 345 -17.41 -14.62 -24.80
C GLN A 345 -15.90 -14.80 -24.59
N VAL A 346 -15.11 -14.98 -25.66
CA VAL A 346 -13.64 -14.98 -25.58
C VAL A 346 -13.10 -13.60 -25.14
N ALA A 347 -13.69 -12.51 -25.63
CA ALA A 347 -13.32 -11.14 -25.30
C ALA A 347 -13.55 -10.76 -23.83
N GLY A 348 -14.38 -11.52 -23.10
CA GLY A 348 -14.58 -11.32 -21.66
C GLY A 348 -13.31 -11.55 -20.82
N ARG A 349 -12.35 -12.34 -21.31
CA ARG A 349 -11.07 -12.61 -20.62
C ARG A 349 -9.83 -12.26 -21.44
N HIS A 350 -9.92 -12.26 -22.76
CA HIS A 350 -8.81 -12.00 -23.67
C HIS A 350 -9.05 -10.72 -24.47
N GLN A 351 -7.99 -10.04 -24.88
CA GLN A 351 -8.15 -8.93 -25.81
C GLN A 351 -8.35 -9.50 -27.22
N VAL A 352 -9.41 -9.10 -27.90
CA VAL A 352 -9.71 -9.60 -29.25
C VAL A 352 -9.75 -8.44 -30.24
N LEU A 353 -9.01 -8.58 -31.34
CA LEU A 353 -9.18 -7.79 -32.55
C LEU A 353 -9.85 -8.69 -33.59
N CYS A 354 -11.07 -8.34 -33.99
CA CYS A 354 -11.78 -9.05 -35.06
C CYS A 354 -11.81 -8.17 -36.30
N ILE A 355 -11.36 -8.72 -37.42
CA ILE A 355 -11.49 -8.13 -38.75
C ILE A 355 -12.66 -8.87 -39.41
N THR A 356 -13.74 -8.14 -39.69
CA THR A 356 -14.97 -8.71 -40.26
C THR A 356 -15.64 -7.70 -41.17
N HIS A 357 -16.32 -8.20 -42.20
CA HIS A 357 -17.19 -7.41 -43.07
C HIS A 357 -18.67 -7.56 -42.73
N LEU A 358 -19.01 -8.43 -41.77
CA LEU A 358 -20.38 -8.73 -41.36
C LEU A 358 -20.81 -7.90 -40.13
N PRO A 359 -21.83 -7.04 -40.25
CA PRO A 359 -22.38 -6.29 -39.12
C PRO A 359 -22.82 -7.18 -37.94
N GLN A 360 -23.28 -8.40 -38.24
CA GLN A 360 -23.75 -9.40 -37.27
C GLN A 360 -22.64 -9.84 -36.29
N ILE A 361 -21.37 -9.76 -36.69
CA ILE A 361 -20.23 -10.01 -35.82
C ILE A 361 -19.77 -8.70 -35.17
N ALA A 362 -19.71 -7.62 -35.95
CA ALA A 362 -19.21 -6.32 -35.50
C ALA A 362 -20.00 -5.76 -34.31
N VAL A 363 -21.33 -5.96 -34.25
CA VAL A 363 -22.20 -5.48 -33.17
C VAL A 363 -21.75 -5.93 -31.76
N TYR A 364 -21.04 -7.05 -31.67
CA TYR A 364 -20.55 -7.59 -30.40
C TYR A 364 -19.22 -6.95 -29.91
N GLY A 365 -18.55 -6.14 -30.74
CA GLY A 365 -17.27 -5.50 -30.41
C GLY A 365 -17.39 -4.34 -29.41
N ASP A 366 -16.46 -4.25 -28.46
CA ASP A 366 -16.39 -3.15 -27.48
C ASP A 366 -15.91 -1.81 -28.05
N ARG A 367 -15.16 -1.88 -29.14
CA ARG A 367 -14.63 -0.74 -29.90
C ARG A 367 -14.69 -1.09 -31.37
N HIS A 368 -15.13 -0.14 -32.19
CA HIS A 368 -15.21 -0.32 -33.64
C HIS A 368 -14.19 0.58 -34.32
N PHE A 369 -13.49 0.01 -35.29
CA PHE A 369 -12.55 0.74 -36.15
C PHE A 369 -12.99 0.54 -37.58
N VAL A 370 -13.25 1.63 -38.29
CA VAL A 370 -13.73 1.60 -39.68
C VAL A 370 -12.57 1.89 -40.60
N VAL A 371 -12.29 0.95 -41.52
CA VAL A 371 -11.29 1.13 -42.57
C VAL A 371 -12.01 1.62 -43.83
N SER A 372 -11.80 2.89 -44.19
CA SER A 372 -12.34 3.47 -45.43
C SER A 372 -11.22 3.75 -46.44
N LYS A 373 -11.44 3.40 -47.71
CA LYS A 373 -10.58 3.84 -48.84
C LYS A 373 -11.19 5.09 -49.47
N ARG A 374 -10.37 6.11 -49.75
CA ARG A 374 -10.75 7.29 -50.53
C ARG A 374 -9.77 7.43 -51.69
N GLU A 375 -10.28 7.55 -52.91
CA GLU A 375 -9.46 7.81 -54.09
C GLU A 375 -9.09 9.30 -54.17
N VAL A 376 -7.84 9.61 -54.50
CA VAL A 376 -7.34 10.98 -54.69
C VAL A 376 -6.62 11.04 -56.05
N GLY A 377 -7.30 11.60 -57.06
CA GLY A 377 -6.78 11.77 -58.44
C GLY A 377 -6.90 10.53 -59.35
N GLU A 378 -6.36 10.60 -60.58
CA GLU A 378 -6.36 9.52 -61.60
C GLU A 378 -5.32 8.41 -61.38
N ARG A 379 -4.64 8.40 -60.23
CA ARG A 379 -3.77 7.29 -59.83
C ARG A 379 -4.31 6.71 -58.53
N THR A 380 -4.70 5.44 -58.58
CA THR A 380 -5.03 4.61 -57.41
C THR A 380 -3.77 4.37 -56.58
N ALA A 381 -3.25 5.41 -55.91
CA ALA A 381 -2.31 5.26 -54.82
C ALA A 381 -3.12 5.04 -53.54
N SER A 382 -3.14 3.79 -53.07
CA SER A 382 -3.87 3.33 -51.87
C SER A 382 -3.31 3.95 -50.58
N LEU A 383 -3.47 5.24 -50.36
CA LEU A 383 -3.25 5.88 -49.06
C LEU A 383 -4.48 5.66 -48.19
N ALA A 384 -4.53 4.52 -47.49
CA ALA A 384 -5.54 4.25 -46.47
C ALA A 384 -5.30 5.17 -45.26
N ARG A 385 -6.00 6.31 -45.20
CA ARG A 385 -6.01 7.16 -44.00
C ARG A 385 -6.94 6.54 -42.97
N CYS A 386 -6.37 5.78 -42.03
CA CYS A 386 -7.11 5.22 -40.91
C CYS A 386 -7.48 6.33 -39.91
N THR A 387 -8.76 6.68 -39.80
CA THR A 387 -9.24 7.60 -38.77
C THR A 387 -9.77 6.77 -37.60
N LEU A 388 -8.97 6.67 -36.54
CA LEU A 388 -9.34 5.99 -35.29
C LEU A 388 -10.32 6.90 -34.52
N ARG A 389 -11.63 6.70 -34.68
CA ARG A 389 -12.62 7.39 -33.83
C ARG A 389 -12.93 6.54 -32.60
N ARG A 390 -12.40 6.94 -31.44
CA ARG A 390 -12.75 6.34 -30.14
C ARG A 390 -14.16 6.79 -29.76
N VAL A 391 -15.11 5.88 -29.69
CA VAL A 391 -16.39 6.15 -29.02
C VAL A 391 -16.14 6.04 -27.52
N ASN A 392 -15.78 7.17 -26.88
CA ASN A 392 -15.61 7.28 -25.43
C ASN A 392 -16.99 7.43 -24.80
N ASP A 393 -17.58 6.33 -24.36
CA ASP A 393 -18.75 6.39 -23.50
C ASP A 393 -18.29 6.64 -22.04
N PRO A 394 -18.54 7.83 -21.46
CA PRO A 394 -18.17 8.13 -20.07
C PRO A 394 -18.84 7.15 -19.11
N ARG A 395 -20.08 6.72 -19.42
CA ARG A 395 -20.80 5.78 -18.57
C ARG A 395 -20.05 4.47 -18.41
N LYS A 396 -19.60 3.89 -19.52
CA LYS A 396 -18.81 2.65 -19.51
C LYS A 396 -17.53 2.78 -18.71
N ARG A 397 -16.84 3.93 -18.79
CA ARG A 397 -15.62 4.17 -18.01
C ARG A 397 -15.87 4.33 -16.52
N LEU A 398 -16.98 5.00 -16.15
CA LEU A 398 -17.40 5.09 -14.76
C LEU A 398 -17.79 3.71 -14.22
N ASP A 399 -18.46 2.88 -15.02
CA ASP A 399 -18.77 1.50 -14.65
C ASP A 399 -17.50 0.63 -14.48
N GLU A 400 -16.52 0.73 -15.38
CA GLU A 400 -15.20 0.06 -15.26
C GLU A 400 -14.42 0.53 -14.02
N LEU A 401 -14.51 1.83 -13.68
CA LEU A 401 -13.90 2.42 -12.49
C LEU A 401 -14.51 1.84 -11.21
N VAL A 402 -15.84 1.77 -11.15
CA VAL A 402 -16.60 1.19 -10.05
C VAL A 402 -16.20 -0.27 -9.82
N ASP A 403 -16.07 -1.06 -10.88
CA ASP A 403 -15.66 -2.47 -10.81
C ASP A 403 -14.22 -2.61 -10.30
N ARG A 404 -13.31 -1.76 -10.80
CA ARG A 404 -11.89 -1.74 -10.39
C ARG A 404 -11.72 -1.38 -8.91
N LEU A 405 -12.54 -0.48 -8.39
CA LEU A 405 -12.52 -0.05 -6.98
C LEU A 405 -13.28 -1.01 -6.06
N GLY A 406 -13.93 -2.05 -6.60
CA GLY A 406 -14.69 -3.02 -5.81
C GLY A 406 -15.89 -2.40 -5.09
N ILE A 407 -16.51 -1.37 -5.69
CA ILE A 407 -17.61 -0.63 -5.08
C ILE A 407 -18.96 -1.34 -5.28
N ARG A 408 -19.09 -2.17 -6.32
CA ARG A 408 -20.33 -2.93 -6.53
C ARG A 408 -20.51 -3.97 -5.42
N PRO A 409 -21.62 -3.91 -4.67
CA PRO A 409 -21.92 -4.91 -3.67
C PRO A 409 -22.22 -6.26 -4.34
N SER A 410 -21.72 -7.35 -3.75
CA SER A 410 -22.04 -8.70 -4.19
C SER A 410 -23.53 -8.99 -4.00
N ALA A 411 -24.10 -9.80 -4.90
CA ALA A 411 -25.45 -10.33 -4.71
C ALA A 411 -25.49 -11.22 -3.45
N ASP A 412 -26.38 -10.90 -2.51
CA ASP A 412 -26.63 -11.66 -1.29
C ASP A 412 -28.15 -11.88 -1.14
N PRO A 413 -28.65 -13.11 -1.38
CA PRO A 413 -30.07 -13.42 -1.26
C PRO A 413 -30.66 -13.16 0.14
N GLN A 414 -29.81 -13.13 1.19
CA GLN A 414 -30.25 -12.81 2.54
C GLN A 414 -30.61 -11.32 2.66
N VAL A 415 -29.91 -10.44 1.95
CA VAL A 415 -30.25 -9.01 1.88
C VAL A 415 -31.61 -8.85 1.22
N ASP A 416 -31.85 -9.52 0.09
CA ASP A 416 -33.12 -9.42 -0.63
C ASP A 416 -34.31 -9.93 0.22
N ALA A 417 -34.10 -11.02 0.97
CA ALA A 417 -35.09 -11.55 1.90
C ALA A 417 -35.40 -10.59 3.06
N GLU A 418 -34.37 -9.97 3.66
CA GLU A 418 -34.56 -8.97 4.72
C GLU A 418 -35.28 -7.71 4.20
N VAL A 419 -34.94 -7.24 2.99
CA VAL A 419 -35.62 -6.11 2.34
C VAL A 419 -37.10 -6.42 2.13
N ALA A 420 -37.42 -7.60 1.59
CA ALA A 420 -38.80 -8.02 1.38
C ALA A 420 -39.60 -8.09 2.70
N ALA A 421 -38.98 -8.58 3.77
CA ALA A 421 -39.60 -8.62 5.10
C ALA A 421 -39.90 -7.21 5.63
N TRP A 422 -38.97 -6.26 5.47
CA TRP A 422 -39.17 -4.89 5.92
C TRP A 422 -40.21 -4.12 5.09
N ILE A 423 -40.31 -4.38 3.79
CA ILE A 423 -41.38 -3.82 2.96
C ILE A 423 -42.75 -4.31 3.45
N ALA A 424 -42.85 -5.60 3.79
CA ALA A 424 -44.10 -6.20 4.28
C ALA A 424 -44.50 -5.68 5.67
N SER A 425 -43.53 -5.40 6.55
CA SER A 425 -43.77 -4.86 7.88
C SER A 425 -42.74 -3.76 8.23
N PRO A 426 -43.02 -2.48 7.91
CA PRO A 426 -42.06 -1.39 8.07
C PRO A 426 -41.76 -0.97 9.52
N GLY A 427 -42.40 -1.60 10.51
CA GLY A 427 -42.20 -1.34 11.93
C GLY A 427 -42.71 0.04 12.38
N LEU A 428 -43.94 0.41 12.03
CA LEU A 428 -44.54 1.70 12.46
C LEU A 428 -45.36 1.60 13.76
N ASP A 429 -45.50 0.40 14.32
CA ASP A 429 -46.38 0.10 15.46
C ASP A 429 -45.61 -0.08 16.80
N ASP A 430 -44.29 0.14 16.80
CA ASP A 430 -43.37 -0.27 17.89
C ASP A 430 -43.19 0.79 19.00
N GLY A 431 -44.27 1.25 19.64
CA GLY A 431 -44.16 2.20 20.77
C GLY A 431 -43.47 3.53 20.43
N LEU A 432 -43.53 3.95 19.17
CA LEU A 432 -43.00 5.23 18.68
C LEU A 432 -43.87 6.39 19.19
N ASP A 433 -43.23 7.53 19.49
CA ASP A 433 -43.98 8.76 19.76
C ASP A 433 -44.74 9.19 18.49
N ASP A 434 -45.94 9.75 18.65
CA ASP A 434 -46.73 10.24 17.52
C ASP A 434 -46.44 11.71 17.26
N GLU A 435 -45.73 12.00 16.17
CA GLU A 435 -45.48 13.36 15.68
C GLU A 435 -46.11 13.61 14.30
N THR A 436 -47.13 12.85 13.93
CA THR A 436 -47.80 12.99 12.63
C THR A 436 -48.55 14.32 12.46
N ALA A 437 -48.81 15.01 13.57
CA ALA A 437 -49.38 16.36 13.59
C ALA A 437 -48.35 17.44 13.23
N VAL A 438 -47.05 17.22 13.51
CA VAL A 438 -45.99 18.20 13.24
C VAL A 438 -45.83 18.36 11.72
N PRO A 439 -45.85 19.59 11.18
CA PRO A 439 -45.84 19.84 9.74
C PRO A 439 -44.41 19.79 9.18
N TYR A 440 -43.79 18.62 9.25
CA TYR A 440 -42.47 18.36 8.69
C TYR A 440 -42.45 18.58 7.18
N VAL A 441 -41.34 19.12 6.67
CA VAL A 441 -41.03 19.15 5.23
C VAL A 441 -39.60 18.65 5.00
N THR A 442 -39.34 18.07 3.84
CA THR A 442 -37.97 17.79 3.38
C THR A 442 -37.52 18.87 2.40
N ILE A 443 -36.23 19.16 2.36
CA ILE A 443 -35.63 20.15 1.44
C ILE A 443 -34.35 19.54 0.86
N ASP A 444 -34.40 19.14 -0.42
CA ASP A 444 -33.34 18.38 -1.07
C ASP A 444 -33.10 18.86 -2.52
N ASN A 445 -32.25 18.18 -3.29
CA ASN A 445 -32.16 18.43 -4.73
C ASN A 445 -33.45 17.96 -5.43
N GLU A 446 -33.78 18.57 -6.58
CA GLU A 446 -35.02 18.29 -7.32
C GLU A 446 -35.17 16.79 -7.62
N ASP A 447 -34.09 16.12 -8.03
CA ASP A 447 -34.09 14.70 -8.41
C ASP A 447 -33.87 13.72 -7.25
N SER A 448 -33.62 14.20 -6.03
CA SER A 448 -33.35 13.33 -4.87
C SER A 448 -34.56 12.46 -4.50
N ARG A 449 -34.31 11.18 -4.21
CA ARG A 449 -35.34 10.20 -3.77
C ARG A 449 -35.05 9.60 -2.39
N ASP A 450 -33.80 9.72 -1.96
CA ASP A 450 -33.24 9.28 -0.69
C ASP A 450 -33.24 10.42 0.34
N LEU A 451 -34.45 10.78 0.82
CA LEU A 451 -34.68 11.90 1.72
C LEU A 451 -34.35 11.50 3.16
N ASP A 452 -33.12 11.79 3.60
CA ASP A 452 -32.63 11.46 4.96
C ASP A 452 -33.25 12.34 6.06
N GLN A 453 -33.73 13.54 5.70
CA GLN A 453 -33.96 14.63 6.64
C GLN A 453 -35.31 15.30 6.39
N ALA A 454 -36.06 15.53 7.46
CA ALA A 454 -37.22 16.41 7.48
C ALA A 454 -37.10 17.39 8.65
N LEU A 455 -37.55 18.62 8.45
CA LEU A 455 -37.42 19.66 9.46
C LEU A 455 -38.74 20.40 9.68
N HIS A 456 -38.88 20.93 10.89
CA HIS A 456 -39.88 21.91 11.25
C HIS A 456 -39.28 22.85 12.30
N VAL A 457 -39.41 24.16 12.09
CA VAL A 457 -38.82 25.19 12.96
C VAL A 457 -39.93 26.10 13.47
N THR A 458 -39.90 26.36 14.76
CA THR A 458 -40.80 27.34 15.40
C THR A 458 -39.96 28.41 16.10
N ARG A 459 -40.50 29.62 16.18
CA ARG A 459 -39.83 30.76 16.81
C ARG A 459 -40.69 31.29 17.97
N GLU A 460 -40.07 31.44 19.14
CA GLU A 460 -40.68 32.00 20.34
C GLU A 460 -39.84 33.19 20.81
N GLY A 461 -40.29 34.41 20.49
CA GLY A 461 -39.47 35.61 20.68
C GLY A 461 -38.18 35.55 19.85
N ASP A 462 -37.03 35.54 20.50
CA ASP A 462 -35.71 35.38 19.86
C ASP A 462 -35.12 33.97 20.00
N SER A 463 -35.87 33.04 20.60
CA SER A 463 -35.48 31.63 20.67
C SER A 463 -36.17 30.80 19.59
N PHE A 464 -35.53 29.70 19.21
CA PHE A 464 -36.04 28.78 18.19
C PHE A 464 -36.15 27.37 18.74
N THR A 465 -37.20 26.65 18.35
CA THR A 465 -37.28 25.20 18.54
C THR A 465 -37.23 24.54 17.17
N LEU A 466 -36.13 23.83 16.92
CA LEU A 466 -35.91 23.02 15.73
C LEU A 466 -36.28 21.57 16.05
N ARG A 467 -37.26 21.04 15.33
CA ARG A 467 -37.52 19.60 15.25
C ARG A 467 -36.91 19.07 13.96
N TYR A 468 -35.92 18.20 14.12
CA TYR A 468 -35.13 17.67 13.02
C TYR A 468 -35.24 16.15 12.99
N ALA A 469 -36.11 15.65 12.10
CA ALA A 469 -36.38 14.24 11.93
C ALA A 469 -35.40 13.63 10.93
N LEU A 470 -34.68 12.60 11.38
CA LEU A 470 -33.74 11.84 10.59
C LEU A 470 -34.29 10.45 10.31
N ALA A 471 -34.08 9.94 9.11
CA ALA A 471 -34.48 8.59 8.75
C ALA A 471 -33.87 7.54 9.69
N ASP A 472 -34.68 6.64 10.26
CA ASP A 472 -34.20 5.66 11.24
C ASP A 472 -33.58 4.42 10.58
N ALA A 473 -32.49 4.61 9.82
CA ALA A 473 -31.79 3.51 9.18
C ALA A 473 -31.20 2.50 10.19
N SER A 474 -30.94 2.94 11.43
CA SER A 474 -30.45 2.09 12.54
C SER A 474 -31.43 0.98 12.93
N TYR A 475 -32.73 1.20 12.74
CA TYR A 475 -33.76 0.20 12.98
C TYR A 475 -33.75 -0.91 11.91
N TYR A 476 -33.51 -0.55 10.64
CA TYR A 476 -33.54 -1.50 9.51
C TYR A 476 -32.22 -2.25 9.33
N ALA A 477 -31.09 -1.53 9.35
CA ALA A 477 -29.74 -2.07 9.14
C ALA A 477 -29.02 -2.32 10.48
N ARG A 478 -29.55 -3.25 11.29
CA ARG A 478 -29.03 -3.55 12.64
C ARG A 478 -27.75 -4.37 12.59
N PRO A 479 -26.75 -4.13 13.46
CA PRO A 479 -25.56 -4.97 13.51
C PRO A 479 -25.89 -6.48 13.57
N GLY A 480 -25.15 -7.30 12.82
CA GLY A 480 -25.41 -8.74 12.68
C GLY A 480 -26.45 -9.15 11.63
N THR A 481 -27.20 -8.22 11.03
CA THR A 481 -28.12 -8.51 9.90
C THR A 481 -27.40 -8.54 8.55
N ALA A 482 -28.02 -9.14 7.53
CA ALA A 482 -27.48 -9.12 6.16
C ALA A 482 -27.41 -7.69 5.61
N LEU A 483 -28.42 -6.86 5.90
CA LEU A 483 -28.42 -5.43 5.56
C LEU A 483 -27.26 -4.67 6.20
N TRP A 484 -26.94 -4.94 7.47
CA TRP A 484 -25.77 -4.33 8.11
C TRP A 484 -24.45 -4.79 7.50
N ARG A 485 -24.30 -6.10 7.21
CA ARG A 485 -23.08 -6.59 6.54
C ARG A 485 -22.87 -5.89 5.21
N ARG A 486 -23.94 -5.68 4.43
CA ARG A 486 -23.88 -4.89 3.19
C ARG A 486 -23.48 -3.43 3.47
N ALA A 487 -24.15 -2.76 4.39
CA ALA A 487 -23.87 -1.36 4.72
C ALA A 487 -22.41 -1.18 5.19
N LEU A 488 -21.91 -2.07 6.04
CA LEU A 488 -20.55 -2.09 6.55
C LEU A 488 -19.51 -2.43 5.48
N ALA A 489 -19.85 -3.24 4.47
CA ALA A 489 -18.96 -3.51 3.34
C ALA A 489 -18.83 -2.32 2.39
N MET A 490 -19.92 -1.57 2.21
CA MET A 490 -19.97 -0.36 1.39
C MET A 490 -19.31 0.85 2.09
N GLY A 491 -19.58 1.02 3.38
CA GLY A 491 -19.15 2.14 4.22
C GLY A 491 -19.94 3.42 3.98
N SER A 492 -20.17 3.77 2.72
CA SER A 492 -21.05 4.85 2.30
C SER A 492 -21.72 4.57 0.95
N SER A 493 -22.71 5.38 0.59
CA SER A 493 -23.14 5.53 -0.80
C SER A 493 -22.04 6.22 -1.61
N TYR A 494 -21.93 5.88 -2.89
CA TYR A 494 -20.98 6.49 -3.82
C TYR A 494 -21.73 7.24 -4.91
N TYR A 495 -21.32 8.47 -5.19
CA TYR A 495 -21.97 9.34 -6.17
C TYR A 495 -21.04 9.52 -7.38
N LEU A 496 -21.60 9.34 -8.58
CA LEU A 496 -20.92 9.48 -9.86
C LEU A 496 -21.80 10.35 -10.79
N PRO A 497 -21.22 10.97 -11.83
CA PRO A 497 -22.00 11.67 -12.85
C PRO A 497 -23.10 10.76 -13.44
N GLY A 498 -24.35 11.18 -13.33
CA GLY A 498 -25.55 10.48 -13.79
C GLY A 498 -26.04 9.29 -12.98
N PHE A 499 -25.38 8.87 -11.88
CA PHE A 499 -25.89 7.80 -11.02
C PHE A 499 -25.23 7.71 -9.63
N ALA A 500 -25.94 7.10 -8.69
CA ALA A 500 -25.40 6.71 -7.40
C ALA A 500 -25.36 5.19 -7.23
N ILE A 501 -24.48 4.72 -6.35
CA ILE A 501 -24.47 3.35 -5.85
C ILE A 501 -24.83 3.42 -4.37
N PRO A 502 -26.08 3.11 -4.00
CA PRO A 502 -26.54 3.33 -2.63
C PRO A 502 -26.02 2.26 -1.68
N MET A 503 -25.66 2.68 -0.47
CA MET A 503 -25.20 1.80 0.62
C MET A 503 -26.27 0.77 0.96
N LEU A 504 -27.49 1.25 1.21
CA LEU A 504 -28.68 0.43 1.40
C LEU A 504 -29.34 0.15 0.04
N PRO A 505 -30.06 -0.98 -0.12
CA PRO A 505 -30.84 -1.23 -1.34
C PRO A 505 -31.87 -0.11 -1.61
N GLU A 506 -32.09 0.24 -2.87
CA GLU A 506 -33.00 1.33 -3.30
C GLU A 506 -34.42 1.17 -2.73
N ALA A 507 -34.91 -0.07 -2.64
CA ALA A 507 -36.21 -0.37 -2.04
C ALA A 507 -36.35 0.10 -0.57
N LEU A 508 -35.22 0.23 0.15
CA LEU A 508 -35.16 0.84 1.47
C LEU A 508 -34.82 2.33 1.37
N SER A 509 -33.71 2.67 0.71
CA SER A 509 -33.17 4.03 0.70
C SER A 509 -34.01 5.03 -0.07
N GLU A 510 -34.77 4.64 -1.08
CA GLU A 510 -35.74 5.50 -1.78
C GLU A 510 -37.18 5.19 -1.34
N GLY A 511 -37.38 4.10 -0.58
CA GLY A 511 -38.68 3.57 -0.21
C GLY A 511 -39.08 3.84 1.23
N ILE A 512 -38.99 2.80 2.08
CA ILE A 512 -39.58 2.82 3.43
C ILE A 512 -38.74 3.59 4.47
N VAL A 513 -37.45 3.79 4.20
CA VAL A 513 -36.55 4.52 5.11
C VAL A 513 -36.53 6.00 4.78
N SER A 514 -36.60 6.34 3.49
CA SER A 514 -36.73 7.73 2.99
C SER A 514 -37.95 8.42 3.57
N LEU A 515 -37.79 9.66 4.03
CA LEU A 515 -38.84 10.50 4.61
C LEU A 515 -39.78 11.11 3.55
N ASN A 516 -40.25 10.24 2.65
CA ASN A 516 -41.11 10.57 1.52
C ASN A 516 -42.39 11.32 1.95
N PRO A 517 -42.84 12.31 1.15
CA PRO A 517 -44.00 13.12 1.49
C PRO A 517 -45.28 12.29 1.47
N ALA A 518 -46.24 12.71 2.29
CA ALA A 518 -47.59 12.16 2.40
C ALA A 518 -47.66 10.67 2.78
N VAL A 519 -46.64 10.12 3.43
CA VAL A 519 -46.65 8.75 3.96
C VAL A 519 -46.05 8.71 5.37
N LEU A 520 -46.58 7.84 6.23
CA LEU A 520 -46.05 7.62 7.56
C LEU A 520 -44.64 7.01 7.50
N ARG A 521 -43.74 7.57 8.30
CA ARG A 521 -42.34 7.13 8.38
C ARG A 521 -41.86 7.11 9.82
N ARG A 522 -40.94 6.21 10.09
CA ARG A 522 -40.19 6.17 11.35
C ARG A 522 -39.00 7.12 11.24
N ALA A 523 -38.76 7.89 12.28
CA ALA A 523 -37.63 8.80 12.35
C ALA A 523 -37.01 8.83 13.76
N VAL A 524 -35.71 9.16 13.80
CA VAL A 524 -35.02 9.63 15.00
C VAL A 524 -35.12 11.15 14.99
N VAL A 525 -35.86 11.71 15.95
CA VAL A 525 -36.14 13.15 16.01
C VAL A 525 -35.22 13.82 17.01
N PHE A 526 -34.47 14.82 16.55
CA PHE A 526 -33.73 15.75 17.39
C PHE A 526 -34.58 16.98 17.63
N THR A 527 -34.95 17.23 18.89
CA THR A 527 -35.60 18.49 19.31
C THR A 527 -34.56 19.38 19.95
N LEU A 528 -34.20 20.47 19.28
CA LEU A 528 -33.13 21.39 19.65
C LEU A 528 -33.71 22.78 19.95
N ARG A 529 -33.46 23.30 21.15
CA ARG A 529 -33.79 24.68 21.53
C ARG A 529 -32.56 25.56 21.36
N VAL A 530 -32.70 26.62 20.58
CA VAL A 530 -31.62 27.52 20.19
C VAL A 530 -31.91 28.93 20.70
N ASP A 531 -30.92 29.56 21.34
CA ASP A 531 -31.01 30.92 21.88
C ASP A 531 -30.85 32.01 20.79
N ALA A 532 -30.95 33.27 21.22
CA ALA A 532 -30.83 34.45 20.35
C ALA A 532 -29.42 34.63 19.76
N GLU A 533 -28.41 33.95 20.30
CA GLU A 533 -27.04 33.93 19.78
C GLU A 533 -26.78 32.73 18.84
N GLY A 534 -27.79 31.88 18.62
CA GLY A 534 -27.69 30.73 17.75
C GLY A 534 -27.10 29.49 18.43
N ARG A 535 -26.94 29.48 19.75
CA ARG A 535 -26.39 28.35 20.51
C ARG A 535 -27.50 27.41 20.94
N CYS A 536 -27.25 26.11 20.82
CA CYS A 536 -28.16 25.11 21.38
C CYS A 536 -28.07 25.14 22.91
N VAL A 537 -29.19 25.39 23.58
CA VAL A 537 -29.30 25.40 25.04
C VAL A 537 -29.93 24.13 25.59
N GLU A 538 -30.64 23.38 24.74
CA GLU A 538 -31.27 22.12 25.11
C GLU A 538 -31.41 21.22 23.88
N ALA A 539 -31.09 19.95 24.04
CA ALA A 539 -31.20 18.96 22.99
C ALA A 539 -31.82 17.67 23.54
N ARG A 540 -32.84 17.16 22.86
CA ARG A 540 -33.52 15.89 23.18
C ARG A 540 -33.61 15.02 21.93
N VAL A 541 -33.56 13.71 22.13
CA VAL A 541 -33.68 12.73 21.06
C VAL A 541 -34.69 11.67 21.46
N HIS A 542 -35.58 11.33 20.54
CA HIS A 542 -36.56 10.26 20.68
C HIS A 542 -36.86 9.64 19.31
N ARG A 543 -37.55 8.49 19.32
CA ARG A 543 -38.02 7.84 18.10
C ARG A 543 -39.50 8.15 17.91
N ALA A 544 -39.86 8.59 16.71
CA ALA A 544 -41.22 8.99 16.39
C ALA A 544 -41.71 8.42 15.07
N ARG A 545 -43.04 8.35 14.94
CA ARG A 545 -43.74 8.24 13.67
C ARG A 545 -44.07 9.65 13.19
N ILE A 546 -43.57 10.00 12.00
CA ILE A 546 -43.74 11.31 11.38
C ILE A 546 -44.57 11.21 10.09
N PHE A 547 -45.07 12.35 9.63
CA PHE A 547 -45.72 12.50 8.34
C PHE A 547 -45.22 13.78 7.66
N SER A 548 -44.33 13.63 6.67
CA SER A 548 -43.84 14.78 5.90
C SER A 548 -44.96 15.33 5.00
N ARG A 549 -45.20 16.64 5.07
CA ARG A 549 -46.26 17.33 4.32
C ARG A 549 -45.89 17.52 2.85
N ALA A 550 -44.62 17.80 2.59
CA ALA A 550 -44.13 18.08 1.24
C ALA A 550 -42.63 17.77 1.10
N LYS A 551 -42.25 17.36 -0.12
CA LYS A 551 -40.87 17.44 -0.60
C LYS A 551 -40.70 18.78 -1.29
N LEU A 552 -39.79 19.60 -0.78
CA LEU A 552 -39.36 20.86 -1.37
C LEU A 552 -37.97 20.69 -1.98
N SER A 553 -37.60 21.58 -2.89
CA SER A 553 -36.25 21.64 -3.44
C SER A 553 -35.51 22.89 -2.99
N TYR A 554 -34.18 22.82 -2.87
CA TYR A 554 -33.36 23.98 -2.49
C TYR A 554 -33.63 25.18 -3.40
N GLU A 555 -33.62 24.97 -4.72
CA GLU A 555 -33.91 26.04 -5.68
C GLU A 555 -35.36 26.50 -5.61
N GLY A 556 -36.32 25.60 -5.40
CA GLY A 556 -37.74 25.95 -5.29
C GLY A 556 -37.99 26.86 -4.08
N VAL A 557 -37.40 26.53 -2.93
CA VAL A 557 -37.50 27.35 -1.72
C VAL A 557 -36.76 28.68 -1.89
N GLN A 558 -35.58 28.69 -2.53
CA GLN A 558 -34.86 29.93 -2.82
C GLN A 558 -35.70 30.86 -3.70
N ARG A 559 -36.26 30.34 -4.80
CA ARG A 559 -37.17 31.11 -5.68
C ARG A 559 -38.38 31.65 -4.93
N TRP A 560 -38.92 30.88 -3.98
CA TRP A 560 -40.02 31.34 -3.12
C TRP A 560 -39.61 32.51 -2.22
N PHE A 561 -38.42 32.48 -1.62
CA PHE A 561 -37.88 33.62 -0.87
C PHE A 561 -37.64 34.84 -1.79
N ASP A 562 -37.03 34.63 -2.96
CA ASP A 562 -36.73 35.70 -3.92
C ASP A 562 -38.01 36.36 -4.47
N ALA A 563 -39.11 35.59 -4.55
CA ALA A 563 -40.44 36.07 -4.95
C ALA A 563 -41.22 36.77 -3.82
N GLY A 564 -40.62 36.97 -2.64
CA GLY A 564 -41.29 37.60 -1.50
C GLY A 564 -42.18 36.65 -0.70
N CYS A 565 -41.77 35.39 -0.57
CA CYS A 565 -42.44 34.33 0.18
C CYS A 565 -43.85 33.99 -0.37
N THR A 566 -43.95 33.89 -1.70
CA THR A 566 -45.19 33.48 -2.40
C THR A 566 -44.88 32.72 -3.68
N GLY A 567 -45.86 31.95 -4.20
CA GLY A 567 -45.82 31.40 -5.56
C GLY A 567 -45.48 29.91 -5.66
N ASP A 568 -45.29 29.23 -4.51
CA ASP A 568 -45.26 27.77 -4.45
C ASP A 568 -46.33 27.30 -3.44
N PRO A 569 -47.43 26.65 -3.88
CA PRO A 569 -48.51 26.23 -2.99
C PRO A 569 -48.08 25.33 -1.84
N ARG A 570 -46.96 24.61 -1.98
CA ARG A 570 -46.40 23.76 -0.91
C ARG A 570 -45.76 24.60 0.19
N CYS A 571 -45.07 25.68 -0.20
CA CYS A 571 -44.46 26.63 0.71
C CYS A 571 -45.48 27.61 1.30
N ASP A 572 -46.51 27.97 0.54
CA ASP A 572 -47.56 28.95 0.91
C ASP A 572 -48.53 28.42 1.98
N ALA A 573 -48.52 27.13 2.28
CA ALA A 573 -49.29 26.56 3.39
C ALA A 573 -48.86 27.24 4.70
N PRO A 574 -49.77 27.78 5.54
CA PRO A 574 -49.42 28.64 6.67
C PRO A 574 -48.35 28.04 7.60
N GLU A 575 -48.55 26.79 8.01
CA GLU A 575 -47.64 26.04 8.89
C GLU A 575 -46.25 25.79 8.28
N VAL A 576 -46.17 25.67 6.95
CA VAL A 576 -44.90 25.49 6.22
C VAL A 576 -44.21 26.84 6.04
N SER A 577 -44.94 27.87 5.62
CA SER A 577 -44.40 29.22 5.40
C SER A 577 -43.77 29.80 6.66
N GLU A 578 -44.45 29.68 7.82
CA GLU A 578 -43.95 30.12 9.12
C GLU A 578 -42.67 29.36 9.50
N SER A 579 -42.66 28.05 9.28
CA SER A 579 -41.50 27.20 9.52
C SER A 579 -40.32 27.56 8.61
N LEU A 580 -40.55 27.88 7.34
CA LEU A 580 -39.50 28.28 6.40
C LEU A 580 -38.89 29.65 6.77
N LEU A 581 -39.72 30.61 7.19
CA LEU A 581 -39.25 31.90 7.69
C LEU A 581 -38.40 31.74 8.97
N ALA A 582 -38.84 30.90 9.91
CA ALA A 582 -38.08 30.58 11.10
C ALA A 582 -36.78 29.82 10.77
N PHE A 583 -36.82 28.91 9.79
CA PHE A 583 -35.66 28.19 9.25
C PHE A 583 -34.61 29.14 8.66
N ALA A 584 -35.01 30.13 7.86
CA ALA A 584 -34.11 31.12 7.29
C ALA A 584 -33.45 32.00 8.36
N ALA A 585 -34.25 32.45 9.34
CA ALA A 585 -33.76 33.25 10.46
C ALA A 585 -32.76 32.46 11.33
N LEU A 586 -33.10 31.22 11.68
CA LEU A 586 -32.23 30.31 12.43
C LEU A 586 -30.95 30.00 11.63
N GLY A 587 -31.05 29.67 10.35
CA GLY A 587 -29.91 29.39 9.49
C GLY A 587 -28.93 30.56 9.42
N THR A 588 -29.45 31.77 9.25
CA THR A 588 -28.64 33.01 9.26
C THR A 588 -27.93 33.21 10.60
N LEU A 589 -28.64 33.01 11.71
CA LEU A 589 -28.09 33.12 13.05
C LEU A 589 -26.97 32.08 13.29
N ARG A 590 -27.16 30.85 12.80
CA ARG A 590 -26.15 29.79 12.87
C ARG A 590 -24.90 30.08 12.04
N ILE A 591 -25.04 30.72 10.88
CA ILE A 591 -23.90 31.19 10.08
C ILE A 591 -23.09 32.24 10.87
N ALA A 592 -23.78 33.20 11.49
CA ALA A 592 -23.14 34.22 12.32
C ALA A 592 -22.43 33.60 13.53
N GLU A 593 -23.07 32.66 14.22
CA GLU A 593 -22.46 31.93 15.34
C GLU A 593 -21.22 31.15 14.90
N ALA A 594 -21.22 30.49 13.74
CA ALA A 594 -20.05 29.78 13.22
C ALA A 594 -18.84 30.71 13.02
N ALA A 595 -19.07 31.96 12.59
CA ALA A 595 -18.00 32.96 12.49
C ALA A 595 -17.39 33.29 13.86
N THR A 596 -18.19 33.31 14.93
CA THR A 596 -17.68 33.53 16.30
C THR A 596 -16.79 32.39 16.81
N ARG A 597 -16.96 31.17 16.28
CA ARG A 597 -16.10 30.01 16.55
C ARG A 597 -14.83 29.95 15.69
N GLY A 598 -14.57 30.96 14.86
CA GLY A 598 -13.39 31.01 13.98
C GLY A 598 -13.46 30.06 12.79
N VAL A 599 -14.68 29.65 12.38
CA VAL A 599 -14.87 28.83 11.16
C VAL A 599 -14.55 29.67 9.93
N LEU A 600 -13.69 29.15 9.04
CA LEU A 600 -13.35 29.85 7.79
C LEU A 600 -14.57 29.92 6.85
N PRO A 601 -14.95 31.12 6.36
CA PRO A 601 -15.95 31.28 5.32
C PRO A 601 -15.34 30.99 3.93
N LEU A 602 -14.93 29.74 3.69
CA LEU A 602 -14.42 29.35 2.38
C LEU A 602 -15.57 29.29 1.38
N GLN A 603 -15.53 30.11 0.33
CA GLN A 603 -16.37 29.91 -0.86
C GLN A 603 -15.93 28.59 -1.51
N ARG A 604 -16.78 27.58 -1.40
CA ARG A 604 -16.61 26.32 -2.10
C ARG A 604 -17.21 26.49 -3.49
N TYR A 605 -16.38 26.90 -4.45
CA TYR A 605 -16.67 26.65 -5.86
C TYR A 605 -16.49 25.14 -6.06
N GLU A 606 -17.56 24.38 -5.89
CA GLU A 606 -17.55 22.95 -6.18
C GLU A 606 -17.81 22.77 -7.67
N ALA A 607 -16.96 21.97 -8.32
CA ALA A 607 -17.19 21.50 -9.67
C ALA A 607 -18.28 20.45 -9.60
N GLU A 608 -19.50 20.80 -10.01
CA GLU A 608 -20.56 19.82 -10.17
C GLU A 608 -20.36 19.18 -11.55
N VAL A 609 -20.00 17.90 -11.56
CA VAL A 609 -19.81 17.13 -12.78
C VAL A 609 -20.99 16.18 -12.95
N ASP A 610 -21.72 16.35 -14.05
CA ASP A 610 -22.82 15.47 -14.42
C ASP A 610 -22.75 15.07 -15.91
N LEU A 611 -23.62 14.17 -16.34
CA LEU A 611 -23.83 13.89 -17.76
C LEU A 611 -24.45 15.12 -18.44
N ASP A 612 -23.98 15.44 -19.64
CA ASP A 612 -24.58 16.50 -20.44
C ASP A 612 -26.04 16.10 -20.79
N PRO A 613 -27.05 16.91 -20.40
CA PRO A 613 -28.44 16.59 -20.64
C PRO A 613 -28.81 16.51 -22.14
N ASN A 614 -28.01 17.13 -23.01
CA ASN A 614 -28.21 17.11 -24.46
C ASN A 614 -27.42 15.99 -25.17
N ASP A 615 -26.32 15.51 -24.57
CA ASP A 615 -25.56 14.36 -25.07
C ASP A 615 -25.03 13.52 -23.89
N PRO A 616 -25.74 12.47 -23.44
CA PRO A 616 -25.33 11.66 -22.29
C PRO A 616 -24.02 10.87 -22.50
N ARG A 617 -23.38 10.99 -23.67
CA ARG A 617 -22.02 10.51 -23.93
C ARG A 617 -20.95 11.55 -23.57
N ARG A 618 -21.34 12.69 -23.00
CA ARG A 618 -20.46 13.76 -22.54
C ARG A 618 -20.69 14.06 -21.06
N LEU A 619 -19.63 14.49 -20.40
CA LEU A 619 -19.67 15.06 -19.06
C LEU A 619 -19.66 16.58 -19.18
N MET A 620 -20.40 17.22 -18.31
CA MET A 620 -20.44 18.66 -18.14
C MET A 620 -19.96 18.98 -16.73
N ALA A 621 -18.99 19.88 -16.59
CA ALA A 621 -18.47 20.33 -15.31
C ALA A 621 -18.82 21.81 -15.13
N VAL A 622 -19.75 22.12 -14.23
CA VAL A 622 -20.23 23.48 -13.99
C VAL A 622 -19.76 23.95 -12.62
N ALA A 623 -19.26 25.18 -12.54
CA ALA A 623 -19.05 25.83 -11.26
C ALA A 623 -20.41 26.32 -10.75
N ARG A 624 -20.85 25.82 -9.60
CA ARG A 624 -22.13 26.22 -8.99
C ARG A 624 -21.89 26.89 -7.65
N ASP A 625 -22.53 28.05 -7.47
CA ASP A 625 -22.65 28.69 -6.17
C ASP A 625 -23.84 28.09 -5.41
N ARG A 626 -23.63 27.80 -4.12
CA ARG A 626 -24.70 27.31 -3.24
C ARG A 626 -25.60 28.46 -2.84
N ASN A 627 -26.91 28.25 -2.95
CA ASN A 627 -27.90 29.24 -2.54
C ASN A 627 -28.06 29.32 -1.01
N ASP A 628 -28.85 30.28 -0.52
CA ASP A 628 -28.98 30.55 0.91
C ASP A 628 -29.65 29.39 1.65
N VAL A 629 -30.66 28.79 1.03
CA VAL A 629 -31.39 27.63 1.57
C VAL A 629 -30.44 26.45 1.79
N GLU A 630 -29.54 26.15 0.85
CA GLU A 630 -28.51 25.13 1.00
C GLU A 630 -27.56 25.43 2.15
N ARG A 631 -27.18 26.71 2.33
CA ARG A 631 -26.28 27.14 3.41
C ARG A 631 -26.97 27.05 4.77
N TRP A 632 -28.24 27.42 4.85
CA TRP A 632 -29.05 27.29 6.07
C TRP A 632 -29.26 25.83 6.46
N ASN A 633 -29.60 24.95 5.50
CA ASN A 633 -29.79 23.53 5.79
C ASN A 633 -28.49 22.87 6.26
N GLU A 634 -27.34 23.23 5.66
CA GLU A 634 -26.04 22.75 6.14
C GLU A 634 -25.81 23.13 7.61
N GLN A 635 -26.11 24.37 8.01
CA GLN A 635 -25.94 24.79 9.41
C GLN A 635 -26.82 24.01 10.39
N ILE A 636 -28.04 23.66 9.98
CA ILE A 636 -28.95 22.83 10.78
C ILE A 636 -28.42 21.41 10.90
N SER A 637 -27.99 20.81 9.78
CA SER A 637 -27.32 19.51 9.78
C SER A 637 -26.08 19.50 10.67
N LEU A 638 -25.24 20.53 10.60
CA LEU A 638 -24.06 20.69 11.45
C LEU A 638 -24.45 20.78 12.93
N LEU A 639 -25.49 21.55 13.27
CA LEU A 639 -25.99 21.67 14.64
C LEU A 639 -26.39 20.30 15.21
N CYS A 640 -27.21 19.55 14.48
CA CYS A 640 -27.62 18.20 14.88
C CYS A 640 -26.40 17.28 15.10
N ASN A 641 -25.44 17.29 14.18
CA ASN A 641 -24.22 16.48 14.29
C ASN A 641 -23.35 16.87 15.51
N MET A 642 -23.27 18.16 15.84
CA MET A 642 -22.55 18.67 17.01
C MET A 642 -23.25 18.28 18.33
N GLU A 643 -24.56 18.45 18.42
CA GLU A 643 -25.32 18.09 19.62
C GLU A 643 -25.34 16.57 19.83
N GLY A 644 -25.46 15.78 18.75
CA GLY A 644 -25.32 14.33 18.83
C GLY A 644 -23.95 13.87 19.32
N ALA A 645 -22.87 14.55 18.90
CA ALA A 645 -21.53 14.28 19.42
C ALA A 645 -21.41 14.60 20.91
N LYS A 646 -21.95 15.75 21.36
CA LYS A 646 -21.98 16.13 22.79
C LYS A 646 -22.73 15.10 23.65
N MET A 647 -23.87 14.61 23.15
CA MET A 647 -24.62 13.54 23.84
C MET A 647 -23.78 12.27 23.96
N LEU A 648 -23.21 11.78 22.85
CA LEU A 648 -22.34 10.60 22.86
C LEU A 648 -21.15 10.76 23.82
N GLN A 649 -20.53 11.95 23.87
CA GLN A 649 -19.45 12.24 24.81
C GLN A 649 -19.93 12.16 26.26
N SER A 650 -21.08 12.77 26.58
CA SER A 650 -21.62 12.75 27.94
C SER A 650 -21.96 11.34 28.42
N LEU A 651 -22.47 10.50 27.52
CA LEU A 651 -22.80 9.10 27.78
C LEU A 651 -21.56 8.22 27.95
N GLY A 652 -20.46 8.53 27.23
CA GLY A 652 -19.21 7.78 27.32
C GLY A 652 -18.37 7.99 28.58
N HIS A 653 -18.74 8.92 29.48
CA HIS A 653 -18.06 9.13 30.77
C HIS A 653 -18.68 8.34 31.93
N SER A 654 -19.89 7.80 31.76
CA SER A 654 -20.47 6.83 32.69
C SER A 654 -19.96 5.42 32.38
N ASP A 655 -19.84 4.55 33.40
CA ASP A 655 -19.37 3.16 33.32
C ASP A 655 -20.18 2.22 32.37
N ASP A 656 -21.09 2.75 31.54
CA ASP A 656 -21.99 2.00 30.64
C ASP A 656 -21.64 2.21 29.13
N ASP A 657 -20.91 1.24 28.57
CA ASP A 657 -21.03 0.60 27.25
C ASP A 657 -21.03 1.35 25.89
N VAL A 658 -21.22 2.67 25.77
CA VAL A 658 -21.32 3.33 24.45
C VAL A 658 -19.99 3.37 23.67
N GLN A 659 -19.98 2.86 22.44
CA GLN A 659 -18.84 2.81 21.51
C GLN A 659 -18.91 3.89 20.42
N ALA A 660 -18.97 5.16 20.81
CA ALA A 660 -19.10 6.28 19.89
C ALA A 660 -18.00 6.38 18.79
N VAL A 661 -18.37 6.92 17.63
CA VAL A 661 -17.45 7.29 16.54
C VAL A 661 -17.48 8.80 16.33
N TYR A 662 -16.29 9.40 16.23
CA TYR A 662 -16.10 10.83 16.02
C TYR A 662 -15.41 11.08 14.69
N ARG A 663 -15.74 12.18 14.03
CA ARG A 663 -15.04 12.70 12.86
C ARG A 663 -14.12 13.82 13.33
N VAL A 664 -12.82 13.54 13.37
CA VAL A 664 -11.78 14.45 13.86
C VAL A 664 -11.16 15.18 12.67
N HIS A 665 -10.97 16.49 12.81
CA HIS A 665 -10.28 17.30 11.82
C HIS A 665 -9.24 18.16 12.55
N LEU A 666 -8.01 17.67 12.59
CA LEU A 666 -6.92 18.34 13.31
C LEU A 666 -6.57 19.69 12.68
N PRO A 667 -6.06 20.65 13.48
CA PRO A 667 -5.60 21.94 12.95
C PRO A 667 -4.48 21.75 11.90
N PRO A 668 -4.33 22.71 10.97
CA PRO A 668 -3.18 22.80 10.08
C PRO A 668 -1.86 22.68 10.86
N LEU A 669 -0.86 22.07 10.24
CA LEU A 669 0.48 22.02 10.83
C LEU A 669 1.10 23.42 10.84
N ASP A 670 1.81 23.77 11.91
CA ASP A 670 2.49 25.07 12.03
C ASP A 670 3.44 25.36 10.86
N VAL A 671 4.10 24.33 10.33
CA VAL A 671 4.97 24.46 9.15
C VAL A 671 4.17 24.89 7.92
N ARG A 672 2.96 24.34 7.70
CA ARG A 672 2.10 24.74 6.56
C ARG A 672 1.56 26.15 6.72
N LEU A 673 1.27 26.57 7.95
CA LEU A 673 0.86 27.95 8.23
C LEU A 673 2.02 28.93 8.03
N ALA A 674 3.23 28.60 8.48
CA ALA A 674 4.41 29.40 8.19
C ALA A 674 4.68 29.51 6.68
N GLU A 675 4.57 28.40 5.93
CA GLU A 675 4.65 28.43 4.47
C GLU A 675 3.59 29.33 3.83
N LEU A 676 2.34 29.28 4.32
CA LEU A 676 1.27 30.14 3.83
C LEU A 676 1.58 31.63 4.08
N GLU A 677 2.04 31.99 5.28
CA GLU A 677 2.44 33.36 5.61
C GLU A 677 3.54 33.87 4.66
N GLU A 678 4.55 33.05 4.38
CA GLU A 678 5.63 33.38 3.44
C GLU A 678 5.12 33.54 2.00
N ILE A 679 4.24 32.63 1.54
CA ILE A 679 3.61 32.71 0.21
C ILE A 679 2.82 34.00 0.05
N LEU A 680 2.00 34.36 1.05
CA LEU A 680 1.18 35.56 1.01
C LEU A 680 2.01 36.83 1.09
N ARG A 681 3.08 36.84 1.90
CA ARG A 681 4.03 37.95 1.95
C ARG A 681 4.71 38.16 0.59
N ALA A 682 5.26 37.10 0.01
CA ALA A 682 5.94 37.14 -1.28
C ALA A 682 4.98 37.55 -2.42
N LEU A 683 3.73 37.06 -2.40
CA LEU A 683 2.69 37.47 -3.34
C LEU A 683 2.38 38.97 -3.24
N ALA A 684 2.20 39.47 -2.02
CA ALA A 684 1.93 40.89 -1.78
C ALA A 684 3.10 41.79 -2.20
N GLU A 685 4.34 41.43 -1.87
CA GLU A 685 5.55 42.17 -2.27
C GLU A 685 5.70 42.22 -3.79
N ARG A 686 5.56 41.07 -4.46
CA ARG A 686 5.73 40.97 -5.90
C ARG A 686 4.69 41.76 -6.70
N ARG A 687 3.45 41.74 -6.24
CA ARG A 687 2.33 42.43 -6.91
C ARG A 687 2.12 43.87 -6.41
N GLY A 688 2.90 44.34 -5.43
CA GLY A 688 2.71 45.65 -4.81
C GLY A 688 1.34 45.80 -4.14
N LEU A 689 0.83 44.71 -3.54
CA LEU A 689 -0.49 44.69 -2.89
C LEU A 689 -0.43 45.39 -1.54
N GLU A 690 -1.56 45.99 -1.16
CA GLU A 690 -1.77 46.58 0.16
C GLU A 690 -1.54 45.57 1.30
N ASP A 691 -1.18 46.06 2.50
CA ASP A 691 -0.87 45.22 3.68
C ASP A 691 -2.05 44.32 4.09
N ARG A 692 -3.28 44.65 3.70
CA ARG A 692 -4.47 43.78 3.91
C ARG A 692 -4.34 42.40 3.25
N TRP A 693 -3.52 42.25 2.20
CA TRP A 693 -3.25 40.96 1.54
C TRP A 693 -2.18 40.13 2.27
N ARG A 694 -1.58 40.66 3.34
CA ARG A 694 -0.57 39.97 4.15
C ARG A 694 -1.21 39.40 5.41
N TRP A 695 -1.37 38.09 5.42
CA TRP A 695 -1.70 37.39 6.65
C TRP A 695 -0.44 37.19 7.50
N ARG A 696 -0.53 37.44 8.81
CA ARG A 696 0.59 37.29 9.75
C ARG A 696 0.18 36.38 10.90
N ARG A 697 0.90 35.27 11.07
CA ARG A 697 0.56 34.27 12.08
C ARG A 697 0.69 34.87 13.48
N GLY A 698 -0.27 34.59 14.36
CA GLY A 698 -0.31 35.10 15.73
C GLY A 698 -0.68 36.58 15.87
N ARG A 699 -0.85 37.32 14.77
CA ARG A 699 -1.41 38.68 14.77
C ARG A 699 -2.81 38.76 14.19
N HIS A 700 -3.08 37.98 13.14
CA HIS A 700 -4.37 37.97 12.46
C HIS A 700 -5.06 36.62 12.67
N ASP A 701 -6.34 36.65 13.03
CA ASP A 701 -7.20 35.49 12.87
C ASP A 701 -7.40 35.22 11.36
N LEU A 702 -7.23 33.97 10.93
CA LEU A 702 -7.23 33.62 9.51
C LEU A 702 -8.63 33.77 8.89
N ALA A 703 -9.70 33.51 9.66
CA ALA A 703 -11.08 33.66 9.19
C ALA A 703 -11.44 35.13 9.01
N ALA A 704 -11.18 35.93 10.03
CA ALA A 704 -11.42 37.38 10.00
C ALA A 704 -10.60 38.06 8.90
N TRP A 705 -9.32 37.68 8.76
CA TRP A 705 -8.46 38.21 7.70
C TRP A 705 -8.98 37.85 6.31
N MET A 706 -9.35 36.60 6.08
CA MET A 706 -9.87 36.16 4.78
C MET A 706 -11.20 36.86 4.44
N GLY A 707 -12.09 37.03 5.41
CA GLY A 707 -13.35 37.77 5.24
C GLY A 707 -13.16 39.25 4.95
N GLY A 708 -12.00 39.83 5.29
CA GLY A 708 -11.65 41.22 5.01
C GLY A 708 -10.96 41.47 3.67
N LEU A 709 -10.73 40.43 2.85
CA LEU A 709 -10.12 40.60 1.52
C LEU A 709 -11.10 41.33 0.56
N PRO A 710 -10.61 42.23 -0.31
CA PRO A 710 -11.48 43.01 -1.20
C PRO A 710 -12.28 42.11 -2.18
N GLY A 711 -13.56 42.45 -2.36
CA GLY A 711 -14.40 41.93 -3.44
C GLY A 711 -14.33 42.79 -4.71
N GLY A 712 -14.38 42.14 -5.89
CA GLY A 712 -14.32 42.78 -7.21
C GLY A 712 -13.77 41.84 -8.30
N GLU A 713 -14.06 42.08 -9.58
CA GLU A 713 -13.71 41.17 -10.71
C GLU A 713 -12.19 40.98 -10.90
N LEU A 714 -11.41 42.07 -10.82
CA LEU A 714 -9.94 42.03 -10.90
C LEU A 714 -9.28 41.39 -9.67
N THR A 715 -9.92 41.49 -8.50
CA THR A 715 -9.48 40.87 -7.24
C THR A 715 -9.97 39.42 -7.09
N ALA A 716 -10.95 38.98 -7.88
CA ALA A 716 -11.56 37.66 -7.76
C ALA A 716 -10.58 36.53 -8.09
N ARG A 717 -9.79 36.66 -9.16
CA ARG A 717 -8.75 35.68 -9.55
C ARG A 717 -7.68 35.52 -8.46
N LEU A 718 -7.28 36.64 -7.87
CA LEU A 718 -6.30 36.66 -6.79
C LEU A 718 -6.88 36.05 -5.50
N SER A 719 -8.11 36.43 -5.13
CA SER A 719 -8.84 35.86 -4.00
C SER A 719 -9.04 34.35 -4.16
N GLN A 720 -9.38 33.88 -5.37
CA GLN A 720 -9.50 32.45 -5.67
C GLN A 720 -8.18 31.71 -5.44
N ALA A 721 -7.06 32.27 -5.91
CA ALA A 721 -5.75 31.67 -5.74
C ALA A 721 -5.30 31.66 -4.26
N VAL A 722 -5.56 32.74 -3.52
CA VAL A 722 -5.29 32.84 -2.07
C VAL A 722 -6.13 31.83 -1.29
N GLN A 723 -7.45 31.80 -1.52
CA GLN A 723 -8.36 30.83 -0.88
C GLN A 723 -7.89 29.39 -1.14
N ARG A 724 -7.43 29.09 -2.35
CA ARG A 724 -6.83 27.78 -2.67
C ARG A 724 -5.58 27.48 -1.83
N GLN A 725 -4.65 28.43 -1.67
CA GLN A 725 -3.48 28.19 -0.81
C GLN A 725 -3.88 27.97 0.64
N VAL A 726 -4.89 28.68 1.14
CA VAL A 726 -5.40 28.47 2.50
C VAL A 726 -5.99 27.06 2.66
N ARG A 727 -6.82 26.61 1.70
CA ARG A 727 -7.37 25.24 1.70
C ARG A 727 -6.28 24.17 1.75
N TYR A 728 -5.12 24.40 1.14
CA TYR A 728 -4.01 23.43 1.18
C TYR A 728 -3.30 23.33 2.53
N THR A 729 -3.51 24.28 3.43
CA THR A 729 -2.98 24.15 4.80
C THR A 729 -3.78 23.13 5.62
N TYR A 730 -5.06 22.93 5.28
CA TYR A 730 -5.98 22.05 5.98
C TYR A 730 -5.61 20.58 5.81
N ARG A 731 -6.01 19.78 6.80
CA ARG A 731 -5.81 18.33 6.82
C ARG A 731 -7.10 17.64 6.40
N ALA A 732 -7.02 16.41 5.92
CA ALA A 732 -8.21 15.60 5.78
C ALA A 732 -8.78 15.30 7.17
N SER A 733 -10.10 15.32 7.32
CA SER A 733 -10.77 14.79 8.52
C SER A 733 -10.84 13.28 8.46
N GLU A 734 -10.77 12.59 9.59
CA GLU A 734 -10.82 11.13 9.70
C GLU A 734 -11.85 10.71 10.76
N PHE A 735 -12.44 9.52 10.58
CA PHE A 735 -13.23 8.89 11.63
C PHE A 735 -12.30 8.20 12.64
N GLN A 736 -12.59 8.35 13.93
CA GLN A 736 -11.79 7.86 15.05
C GLN A 736 -12.69 7.48 16.24
N ALA A 737 -12.20 6.58 17.10
CA ALA A 737 -12.91 6.16 18.31
C ALA A 737 -12.89 7.22 19.42
N ARG A 738 -11.82 8.01 19.48
CA ARG A 738 -11.67 9.07 20.48
C ARG A 738 -12.16 10.39 19.91
N SER A 739 -12.89 11.14 20.74
CA SER A 739 -13.23 12.51 20.40
C SER A 739 -11.96 13.35 20.26
N GLY A 740 -12.01 14.31 19.34
CA GLY A 740 -10.95 15.27 19.08
C GLY A 740 -11.51 16.52 18.41
N PRO A 741 -10.68 17.55 18.22
CA PRO A 741 -11.12 18.80 17.64
C PRO A 741 -11.53 18.61 16.18
N HIS A 742 -12.58 19.32 15.76
CA HIS A 742 -12.93 19.51 14.37
C HIS A 742 -12.61 20.96 13.96
N HIS A 743 -11.35 21.24 13.65
CA HIS A 743 -10.83 22.58 13.40
C HIS A 743 -11.61 23.35 12.32
N ALA A 744 -12.03 22.71 11.23
CA ALA A 744 -12.82 23.36 10.19
C ALA A 744 -14.24 23.76 10.64
N LEU A 745 -14.69 23.32 11.82
CA LEU A 745 -15.99 23.65 12.42
C LEU A 745 -15.84 24.38 13.76
N GLY A 746 -14.62 24.57 14.28
CA GLY A 746 -14.38 25.25 15.56
C GLY A 746 -15.04 24.57 16.77
N VAL A 747 -15.02 23.23 16.86
CA VAL A 747 -15.63 22.47 17.97
C VAL A 747 -14.77 21.33 18.50
N ASP A 748 -14.96 20.98 19.77
CA ASP A 748 -14.27 19.88 20.48
C ASP A 748 -15.09 18.58 20.48
N GLY A 749 -15.51 18.17 19.28
CA GLY A 749 -16.28 16.95 19.07
C GLY A 749 -17.27 17.09 17.92
N TYR A 750 -17.29 16.10 17.04
CA TYR A 750 -18.21 16.06 15.91
C TYR A 750 -18.46 14.61 15.51
N SER A 751 -19.72 14.22 15.32
CA SER A 751 -20.14 12.86 14.96
C SER A 751 -21.18 12.95 13.84
N ARG A 752 -21.24 11.95 12.98
CA ARG A 752 -22.18 11.94 11.85
C ARG A 752 -23.51 11.37 12.30
N MET A 753 -24.52 12.24 12.37
CA MET A 753 -25.91 11.88 12.68
C MET A 753 -26.82 12.06 11.46
N SER A 754 -26.62 13.11 10.67
CA SER A 754 -27.60 13.59 9.69
C SER A 754 -27.67 12.81 8.36
N ALA A 755 -26.89 11.73 8.17
CA ALA A 755 -26.87 10.96 6.92
C ALA A 755 -26.89 9.43 7.13
N PRO A 756 -27.82 8.90 7.95
CA PRO A 756 -27.82 7.49 8.33
C PRO A 756 -28.15 6.55 7.17
N MET A 757 -28.82 6.98 6.09
CA MET A 757 -29.08 6.11 4.93
C MET A 757 -27.89 6.00 3.98
N ARG A 758 -26.95 6.96 4.07
CA ARG A 758 -25.82 7.10 3.14
C ARG A 758 -24.48 6.73 3.77
N GLU A 759 -24.38 6.68 5.08
CA GLU A 759 -23.13 6.43 5.80
C GLU A 759 -23.34 5.38 6.90
N ALA A 760 -22.56 4.29 6.89
CA ALA A 760 -22.66 3.24 7.90
C ALA A 760 -22.32 3.77 9.31
N VAL A 761 -21.45 4.78 9.38
CA VAL A 761 -21.15 5.51 10.62
C VAL A 761 -22.37 6.27 11.14
N GLY A 762 -23.26 6.76 10.28
CA GLY A 762 -24.52 7.40 10.68
C GLY A 762 -25.47 6.40 11.33
N VAL A 763 -25.66 5.24 10.68
CA VAL A 763 -26.43 4.10 11.23
C VAL A 763 -25.91 3.72 12.62
N PHE A 764 -24.58 3.54 12.74
CA PHE A 764 -23.94 3.14 13.98
C PHE A 764 -24.04 4.23 15.06
N SER A 765 -23.85 5.50 14.71
CA SER A 765 -23.96 6.61 15.67
C SER A 765 -25.38 6.76 16.22
N HIS A 766 -26.40 6.53 15.39
CA HIS A 766 -27.80 6.47 15.85
C HIS A 766 -28.02 5.29 16.79
N LYS A 767 -27.53 4.10 16.45
CA LYS A 767 -27.59 2.91 17.31
C LYS A 767 -26.99 3.19 18.68
N GLU A 768 -25.75 3.70 18.72
CA GLU A 768 -25.02 4.01 19.95
C GLU A 768 -25.73 5.08 20.80
N LEU A 769 -26.23 6.13 20.16
CA LEU A 769 -26.94 7.21 20.85
C LEU A 769 -28.24 6.69 21.48
N LEU A 770 -29.02 5.91 20.75
CA LEU A 770 -30.32 5.40 21.22
C LEU A 770 -30.17 4.37 22.34
N GLU A 771 -29.15 3.52 22.30
CA GLU A 771 -28.83 2.59 23.38
C GLU A 771 -28.32 3.33 24.63
N GLY A 772 -27.44 4.31 24.46
CA GLY A 772 -26.96 5.13 25.58
C GLY A 772 -28.07 5.95 26.25
N LEU A 773 -29.05 6.41 25.47
CA LEU A 773 -30.26 7.07 25.99
C LEU A 773 -31.30 6.09 26.55
N LYS A 774 -31.03 4.78 26.53
CA LYS A 774 -31.92 3.70 27.00
C LYS A 774 -33.27 3.66 26.27
N LEU A 775 -33.30 4.16 25.04
CA LEU A 775 -34.46 4.07 24.13
C LEU A 775 -34.50 2.73 23.39
N VAL A 776 -33.37 2.02 23.36
CA VAL A 776 -33.22 0.67 22.82
C VAL A 776 -32.38 -0.14 23.80
N ALA A 777 -32.63 -1.45 23.91
CA ALA A 777 -31.82 -2.33 24.74
C ALA A 777 -30.37 -2.39 24.22
N PRO A 778 -29.35 -2.23 25.09
CA PRO A 778 -27.96 -2.25 24.69
C PRO A 778 -27.53 -3.64 24.21
N ARG A 779 -26.51 -3.67 23.35
CA ARG A 779 -25.86 -4.91 22.89
C ARG A 779 -24.61 -5.23 23.70
N SER A 780 -23.95 -6.33 23.35
CA SER A 780 -22.68 -6.71 23.97
C SER A 780 -21.61 -5.66 23.65
N ARG A 781 -21.02 -5.08 24.69
CA ARG A 781 -19.89 -4.13 24.59
C ARG A 781 -18.73 -4.66 23.73
N GLU A 782 -18.43 -5.95 23.84
CA GLU A 782 -17.35 -6.57 23.06
C GLU A 782 -17.68 -6.61 21.56
N GLU A 783 -18.93 -6.91 21.22
CA GLU A 783 -19.40 -6.89 19.83
C GLU A 783 -19.41 -5.47 19.26
N ASP A 784 -19.79 -4.49 20.07
CA ASP A 784 -19.82 -3.09 19.66
C ASP A 784 -18.42 -2.50 19.49
N LEU A 785 -17.44 -2.93 20.29
CA LEU A 785 -16.03 -2.56 20.09
C LEU A 785 -15.53 -3.06 18.72
N VAL A 786 -15.76 -4.33 18.41
CA VAL A 786 -15.38 -4.91 17.11
C VAL A 786 -16.11 -4.21 15.96
N THR A 787 -17.41 -3.95 16.14
CA THR A 787 -18.23 -3.27 15.14
C THR A 787 -17.75 -1.83 14.92
N ARG A 788 -17.43 -1.08 15.97
CA ARG A 788 -16.91 0.29 15.89
C ARG A 788 -15.61 0.35 15.09
N GLU A 789 -14.65 -0.52 15.39
CA GLU A 789 -13.37 -0.53 14.67
C GLU A 789 -13.56 -0.85 13.18
N ALA A 790 -14.47 -1.77 12.85
CA ALA A 790 -14.83 -2.05 11.46
C ALA A 790 -15.50 -0.84 10.78
N VAL A 791 -16.43 -0.15 11.46
CA VAL A 791 -17.10 1.06 10.96
C VAL A 791 -16.09 2.16 10.68
N ILE A 792 -15.15 2.41 11.60
CA ILE A 792 -14.09 3.41 11.43
C ILE A 792 -13.23 3.08 10.21
N ALA A 793 -12.78 1.83 10.08
CA ALA A 793 -11.95 1.39 8.98
C ALA A 793 -12.67 1.57 7.63
N THR A 794 -13.89 1.04 7.50
CA THR A 794 -14.63 1.14 6.24
C THR A 794 -15.03 2.58 5.93
N ALA A 795 -15.45 3.39 6.91
CA ALA A 795 -15.84 4.78 6.64
C ALA A 795 -14.67 5.62 6.13
N ASN A 796 -13.46 5.42 6.67
CA ASN A 796 -12.26 6.08 6.17
C ASN A 796 -11.83 5.55 4.79
N GLU A 797 -12.00 4.25 4.53
CA GLU A 797 -11.74 3.66 3.22
C GLU A 797 -12.72 4.15 2.13
N ALA A 798 -14.01 4.19 2.43
CA ALA A 798 -15.05 4.65 1.52
C ALA A 798 -14.79 6.11 1.09
N ARG A 799 -14.35 6.97 2.02
CA ARG A 799 -13.93 8.34 1.70
C ARG A 799 -12.72 8.40 0.77
N ARG A 800 -11.73 7.50 0.94
CA ARG A 800 -10.59 7.42 0.01
C ARG A 800 -11.05 7.00 -1.39
N ARG A 801 -11.92 5.98 -1.48
CA ARG A 801 -12.50 5.51 -2.75
C ARG A 801 -13.32 6.58 -3.45
N GLN A 802 -14.15 7.35 -2.73
CA GLN A 802 -14.86 8.50 -3.32
C GLN A 802 -13.87 9.53 -3.86
N GLY A 803 -12.81 9.87 -3.12
CA GLY A 803 -11.78 10.77 -3.63
C GLY A 803 -11.06 10.22 -4.88
N GLU A 804 -10.87 8.91 -5.00
CA GLU A 804 -10.36 8.29 -6.24
C GLU A 804 -11.35 8.39 -7.41
N ILE A 805 -12.65 8.30 -7.12
CA ILE A 805 -13.71 8.55 -8.11
C ILE A 805 -13.66 9.99 -8.59
N ASP A 806 -13.67 10.96 -7.67
CA ASP A 806 -13.69 12.39 -7.99
C ASP A 806 -12.48 12.75 -8.87
N ASN A 807 -11.27 12.29 -8.51
CA ASN A 807 -10.06 12.51 -9.30
C ASN A 807 -10.13 11.87 -10.70
N ALA A 808 -10.78 10.72 -10.83
CA ALA A 808 -10.94 10.04 -12.11
C ALA A 808 -11.99 10.75 -12.99
N VAL A 809 -13.07 11.24 -12.39
CA VAL A 809 -14.10 12.05 -13.04
C VAL A 809 -13.50 13.35 -13.56
N ASP A 810 -12.72 14.07 -12.75
CA ASP A 810 -11.99 15.28 -13.15
C ASP A 810 -11.11 15.02 -14.38
N LEU A 811 -10.38 13.90 -14.39
CA LEU A 811 -9.56 13.52 -15.53
C LEU A 811 -10.41 13.19 -16.77
N LEU A 812 -11.58 12.55 -16.61
CA LEU A 812 -12.49 12.25 -17.71
C LEU A 812 -13.06 13.52 -18.35
N VAL A 813 -13.43 14.51 -17.54
CA VAL A 813 -13.86 15.83 -18.02
C VAL A 813 -12.74 16.47 -18.86
N LEU A 814 -11.52 16.51 -18.34
CA LEU A 814 -10.36 17.04 -19.08
C LEU A 814 -10.07 16.23 -20.35
N GLU A 815 -10.22 14.91 -20.31
CA GLU A 815 -10.03 14.04 -21.48
C GLU A 815 -11.05 14.32 -22.60
N GLN A 816 -12.30 14.60 -22.26
CA GLN A 816 -13.32 14.98 -23.24
C GLN A 816 -13.07 16.38 -23.78
N LEU A 817 -12.85 17.35 -22.88
CA LEU A 817 -12.62 18.75 -23.25
C LEU A 817 -11.41 18.93 -24.16
N LEU A 818 -10.23 18.44 -23.72
CA LEU A 818 -8.98 18.60 -24.46
C LEU A 818 -8.82 17.55 -25.57
N GLY A 819 -9.54 16.43 -25.49
CA GLY A 819 -9.59 15.45 -26.56
C GLY A 819 -10.26 15.99 -27.81
N ASP A 820 -11.35 16.77 -27.65
CA ASP A 820 -12.00 17.48 -28.75
C ASP A 820 -11.06 18.49 -29.40
N ASP A 821 -10.26 19.22 -28.61
CA ASP A 821 -9.25 20.14 -29.13
C ASP A 821 -8.18 19.40 -29.96
N LEU A 822 -7.66 18.28 -29.46
CA LEU A 822 -6.64 17.51 -30.17
C LEU A 822 -7.14 16.88 -31.47
N ALA A 823 -8.46 16.67 -31.62
CA ALA A 823 -9.07 16.22 -32.85
C ALA A 823 -9.11 17.31 -33.95
N MET A 824 -8.93 18.58 -33.58
CA MET A 824 -8.81 19.70 -34.52
C MET A 824 -7.37 19.83 -35.05
N GLU A 825 -7.23 20.41 -36.24
CA GLU A 825 -5.92 20.80 -36.76
C GLU A 825 -5.22 21.76 -35.79
N PRO A 826 -3.90 21.65 -35.56
CA PRO A 826 -3.19 22.44 -34.54
C PRO A 826 -3.47 23.95 -34.59
N ALA A 827 -3.53 24.53 -35.80
CA ALA A 827 -3.79 25.96 -35.99
C ALA A 827 -5.22 26.40 -35.63
N ARG A 828 -6.16 25.47 -35.51
CA ARG A 828 -7.58 25.73 -35.21
C ARG A 828 -7.97 25.39 -33.78
N ARG A 829 -7.05 24.86 -32.97
CA ARG A 829 -7.33 24.50 -31.58
C ARG A 829 -7.63 25.76 -30.77
N PRO A 830 -8.65 25.74 -29.89
CA PRO A 830 -8.98 26.92 -29.09
C PRO A 830 -7.89 27.21 -28.05
N TRP A 831 -7.71 28.50 -27.74
CA TRP A 831 -7.01 28.94 -26.54
C TRP A 831 -8.05 29.12 -25.42
N ARG A 832 -7.85 28.40 -24.33
CA ARG A 832 -8.80 28.33 -23.21
C ARG A 832 -8.34 29.25 -22.09
N SER A 833 -9.18 30.20 -21.69
CA SER A 833 -8.87 31.18 -20.65
C SER A 833 -8.84 30.52 -19.27
N GLY A 834 -7.94 30.97 -18.39
CA GLY A 834 -7.84 30.49 -17.02
C GLY A 834 -7.02 31.39 -16.11
N THR A 835 -6.91 31.00 -14.85
CA THR A 835 -6.17 31.70 -13.79
C THR A 835 -5.05 30.83 -13.24
N VAL A 836 -3.85 31.37 -13.06
CA VAL A 836 -2.81 30.68 -12.28
C VAL A 836 -3.20 30.65 -10.81
N VAL A 837 -3.61 29.48 -10.31
CA VAL A 837 -4.07 29.32 -8.92
C VAL A 837 -3.01 28.73 -8.00
N GLY A 838 -1.89 28.25 -8.55
CA GLY A 838 -0.75 27.81 -7.75
C GLY A 838 0.48 27.46 -8.55
N VAL A 839 1.66 27.67 -7.97
CA VAL A 839 2.95 27.34 -8.58
C VAL A 839 3.73 26.38 -7.68
N ARG A 840 4.41 25.42 -8.29
CA ARG A 840 5.34 24.48 -7.67
C ARG A 840 6.55 24.30 -8.60
N PRO A 841 7.69 23.79 -8.09
CA PRO A 841 8.90 23.62 -8.89
C PRO A 841 8.71 22.80 -10.18
N SER A 842 7.80 21.81 -10.17
CA SER A 842 7.56 20.94 -11.33
C SER A 842 6.29 21.24 -12.11
N ARG A 843 5.43 22.16 -11.64
CA ARG A 843 4.09 22.37 -12.22
C ARG A 843 3.45 23.70 -11.83
N VAL A 844 2.64 24.20 -12.76
CA VAL A 844 1.70 25.31 -12.58
C VAL A 844 0.28 24.75 -12.61
N TYR A 845 -0.55 25.20 -11.68
CA TYR A 845 -1.98 24.85 -11.62
C TYR A 845 -2.78 26.02 -12.18
N VAL A 846 -3.63 25.72 -13.16
CA VAL A 846 -4.46 26.70 -13.85
C VAL A 846 -5.93 26.33 -13.66
N ALA A 847 -6.72 27.18 -13.04
CA ALA A 847 -8.18 27.01 -13.01
C ALA A 847 -8.74 27.55 -14.32
N LEU A 848 -9.39 26.71 -15.13
CA LEU A 848 -9.99 27.14 -16.38
C LEU A 848 -11.28 27.93 -16.10
N ASP A 849 -11.55 28.96 -16.90
CA ASP A 849 -12.73 29.82 -16.71
C ASP A 849 -14.03 29.11 -17.14
N GLU A 850 -13.93 28.20 -18.11
CA GLU A 850 -15.07 27.48 -18.71
C GLU A 850 -15.32 26.09 -18.10
N CYS A 851 -14.42 25.63 -17.23
CA CYS A 851 -14.49 24.30 -16.63
C CYS A 851 -13.98 24.38 -15.18
N ALA A 852 -14.78 23.90 -14.24
CA ALA A 852 -14.48 23.97 -12.81
C ALA A 852 -13.36 23.01 -12.35
N VAL A 853 -12.56 22.44 -13.26
CA VAL A 853 -11.46 21.52 -12.97
C VAL A 853 -10.10 22.19 -13.20
N ASP A 854 -9.17 22.01 -12.26
CA ASP A 854 -7.82 22.55 -12.37
C ASP A 854 -6.97 21.80 -13.41
N LEU A 855 -6.44 22.53 -14.38
CA LEU A 855 -5.46 22.05 -15.35
C LEU A 855 -4.05 22.04 -14.76
N LYS A 856 -3.35 20.90 -14.89
CA LYS A 856 -1.95 20.74 -14.47
C LYS A 856 -1.02 20.96 -15.66
N VAL A 857 -0.25 22.04 -15.62
CA VAL A 857 0.77 22.37 -16.63
C VAL A 857 2.15 22.04 -16.05
N TYR A 858 2.92 21.20 -16.73
CA TYR A 858 4.22 20.77 -16.21
C TYR A 858 5.34 21.70 -16.68
N VAL A 859 6.23 22.07 -15.77
CA VAL A 859 7.32 23.02 -16.04
C VAL A 859 8.24 22.51 -17.15
N VAL A 860 8.56 21.22 -17.16
CA VAL A 860 9.37 20.60 -18.23
C VAL A 860 8.78 20.77 -19.63
N ASP A 861 7.46 20.83 -19.75
CA ASP A 861 6.82 21.06 -21.05
C ASP A 861 6.96 22.54 -21.44
N LEU A 862 6.82 23.46 -20.49
CA LEU A 862 7.06 24.89 -20.71
C LEU A 862 8.52 25.18 -21.09
N GLU A 863 9.47 24.52 -20.44
CA GLU A 863 10.90 24.64 -20.76
C GLU A 863 11.20 24.16 -22.18
N SER A 864 10.56 23.07 -22.60
CA SER A 864 10.64 22.54 -23.96
C SER A 864 10.02 23.50 -24.99
N ILE A 865 8.86 24.08 -24.68
CA ILE A 865 8.11 24.98 -25.59
C ILE A 865 8.82 26.33 -25.75
N TYR A 866 9.25 26.94 -24.64
CA TYR A 866 9.89 28.26 -24.66
C TYR A 866 11.41 28.20 -24.81
N GLY A 867 12.00 27.00 -24.75
CA GLY A 867 13.44 26.79 -24.91
C GLY A 867 14.27 27.50 -23.84
N THR A 868 13.77 27.61 -22.61
CA THR A 868 14.47 28.24 -21.47
C THR A 868 14.13 27.50 -20.20
N ALA A 869 15.08 27.39 -19.27
CA ALA A 869 14.81 26.84 -17.95
C ALA A 869 13.90 27.78 -17.15
N TYR A 870 13.08 27.21 -16.27
CA TYR A 870 12.22 27.99 -15.38
C TYR A 870 12.61 27.75 -13.93
N ARG A 871 12.75 28.86 -13.19
CA ARG A 871 12.96 28.86 -11.75
C ARG A 871 11.67 29.23 -11.04
N GLU A 872 11.30 28.43 -10.05
CA GLU A 872 10.20 28.74 -9.15
C GLU A 872 10.64 29.76 -8.08
N ASP A 873 9.73 30.66 -7.72
CA ASP A 873 9.98 31.76 -6.80
C ASP A 873 8.89 31.78 -5.70
N HIS A 874 9.28 31.33 -4.51
CA HIS A 874 8.48 31.31 -3.28
C HIS A 874 7.05 30.70 -3.43
N ARG A 875 6.84 29.76 -4.35
CA ARG A 875 5.52 29.17 -4.73
C ARG A 875 4.49 30.17 -5.24
N VAL A 876 4.94 31.38 -5.55
CA VAL A 876 4.14 32.50 -6.04
C VAL A 876 4.26 32.64 -7.55
N ALA A 877 5.44 32.39 -8.11
CA ALA A 877 5.66 32.57 -9.53
C ALA A 877 6.66 31.58 -10.14
N LEU A 878 6.59 31.50 -11.46
CA LEU A 878 7.54 30.79 -12.30
C LEU A 878 8.22 31.79 -13.22
N LEU A 879 9.55 31.90 -13.11
CA LEU A 879 10.40 32.88 -13.78
C LEU A 879 11.30 32.18 -14.82
N PRO A 880 11.39 32.66 -16.06
CA PRO A 880 12.37 32.15 -17.01
C PRO A 880 13.80 32.57 -16.62
N GLU A 881 14.78 31.69 -16.77
CA GLU A 881 16.19 32.00 -16.48
C GLU A 881 16.81 32.93 -17.53
N ALA A 882 16.43 32.80 -18.79
CA ALA A 882 16.79 33.72 -19.87
C ALA A 882 15.57 34.50 -20.35
N THR A 883 15.59 35.82 -20.17
CA THR A 883 14.52 36.76 -20.57
C THR A 883 14.49 37.05 -22.07
N ASP A 884 15.60 36.76 -22.75
CA ASP A 884 15.91 37.25 -24.10
C ASP A 884 15.17 36.48 -25.21
N ARG A 885 14.48 35.39 -24.83
CA ARG A 885 13.75 34.49 -25.74
C ARG A 885 12.24 34.74 -25.80
N GLY A 886 11.74 35.80 -25.15
CA GLY A 886 10.30 36.10 -25.10
C GLY A 886 9.48 35.13 -24.23
N ALA A 887 10.16 34.37 -23.36
CA ALA A 887 9.50 33.47 -22.42
C ALA A 887 8.74 34.26 -21.34
N PRO A 888 7.45 33.95 -21.10
CA PRO A 888 6.64 34.68 -20.14
C PRO A 888 6.95 34.33 -18.69
N THR A 889 6.63 35.24 -17.78
CA THR A 889 6.54 34.94 -16.34
C THR A 889 5.10 34.57 -15.99
N PHE A 890 4.93 33.58 -15.11
CA PHE A 890 3.60 33.20 -14.60
C PHE A 890 3.52 33.47 -13.11
N VAL A 891 2.64 34.37 -12.68
CA VAL A 891 2.44 34.71 -11.27
C VAL A 891 1.05 34.26 -10.82
N MET A 892 0.94 33.74 -9.59
CA MET A 892 -0.33 33.38 -8.98
C MET A 892 -1.33 34.54 -9.02
N GLY A 893 -2.51 34.30 -9.57
CA GLY A 893 -3.56 35.29 -9.86
C GLY A 893 -3.55 35.84 -11.30
N ASP A 894 -2.53 35.54 -12.11
CA ASP A 894 -2.49 36.03 -13.50
C ASP A 894 -3.53 35.33 -14.39
N PRO A 895 -4.17 36.09 -15.30
CA PRO A 895 -4.95 35.51 -16.39
C PRO A 895 -4.00 34.89 -17.43
N VAL A 896 -4.30 33.67 -17.84
CA VAL A 896 -3.51 32.87 -18.78
C VAL A 896 -4.42 32.21 -19.81
N GLU A 897 -3.84 31.83 -20.93
CA GLU A 897 -4.48 31.01 -21.94
C GLU A 897 -3.72 29.69 -22.08
N ALA A 898 -4.47 28.59 -22.09
CA ALA A 898 -3.96 27.23 -22.23
C ALA A 898 -4.46 26.60 -23.53
N GLN A 899 -3.58 25.87 -24.22
CA GLN A 899 -3.91 25.11 -25.43
C GLN A 899 -3.30 23.71 -25.35
N ALA A 900 -4.08 22.68 -25.72
CA ALA A 900 -3.60 21.30 -25.74
C ALA A 900 -2.71 21.02 -26.98
N GLU A 901 -1.48 20.59 -26.75
CA GLU A 901 -0.51 20.26 -27.80
C GLU A 901 -0.60 18.80 -28.23
N ARG A 902 -0.55 17.89 -27.25
CA ARG A 902 -0.64 16.43 -27.47
C ARG A 902 -1.03 15.69 -26.21
N TRP A 903 -1.49 14.45 -26.38
CA TRP A 903 -1.66 13.47 -25.31
C TRP A 903 -0.41 12.59 -25.18
N GLU A 904 0.11 12.44 -23.97
CA GLU A 904 1.24 11.57 -23.66
C GLU A 904 0.75 10.27 -23.00
N SER A 905 0.53 9.23 -23.82
CA SER A 905 -0.08 7.96 -23.38
C SER A 905 0.71 7.24 -22.29
N GLY A 906 2.04 7.30 -22.31
CA GLY A 906 2.89 6.64 -21.30
C GLY A 906 2.80 7.26 -19.91
N ARG A 907 2.30 8.50 -19.79
CA ARG A 907 2.13 9.21 -18.52
C ARG A 907 0.67 9.59 -18.23
N SER A 908 -0.25 9.20 -19.10
CA SER A 908 -1.68 9.52 -19.03
C SER A 908 -1.95 11.01 -18.72
N ARG A 909 -1.30 11.92 -19.47
CA ARG A 909 -1.43 13.37 -19.27
C ARG A 909 -1.45 14.15 -20.58
N PHE A 910 -2.04 15.34 -20.53
CA PHE A 910 -1.95 16.32 -21.61
C PHE A 910 -0.66 17.14 -21.49
N VAL A 911 -0.02 17.39 -22.63
CA VAL A 911 1.02 18.42 -22.77
C VAL A 911 0.31 19.72 -23.13
N ILE A 912 0.49 20.74 -22.30
CA ILE A 912 -0.22 22.01 -22.39
C ILE A 912 0.75 23.12 -22.72
N HIS A 913 0.43 23.90 -23.75
CA HIS A 913 1.05 25.19 -23.99
C HIS A 913 0.31 26.24 -23.19
N LEU A 914 1.02 26.91 -22.28
CA LEU A 914 0.49 28.00 -21.46
C LEU A 914 1.13 29.32 -21.87
N ARG A 915 0.35 30.39 -22.01
CA ARG A 915 0.82 31.76 -22.25
C ARG A 915 0.02 32.78 -21.42
N PRO A 916 0.55 34.00 -21.18
CA PRO A 916 -0.24 35.09 -20.60
C PRO A 916 -1.44 35.43 -21.49
N ALA A 917 -2.58 35.75 -20.88
CA ALA A 917 -3.75 36.18 -21.64
C ALA A 917 -3.44 37.49 -22.39
N GLN A 918 -3.86 37.58 -23.65
CA GLN A 918 -3.76 38.83 -24.41
C GLN A 918 -4.71 39.86 -23.79
N ALA A 919 -4.24 41.08 -23.55
CA ALA A 919 -5.12 42.16 -23.11
C ALA A 919 -6.22 42.34 -24.17
N LYS A 920 -7.49 42.19 -23.78
CA LYS A 920 -8.60 42.63 -24.62
C LYS A 920 -8.44 44.14 -24.78
N GLY A 921 -8.05 44.57 -25.97
CA GLY A 921 -7.84 45.97 -26.33
C GLY A 921 -9.11 46.79 -26.31
#